data_AF-A0AAV5VKW5-F1
#
_entry.id   AF-A0AAV5VKW5-F1
#
_cell.length_a   1.000
_cell.length_b   1.000
_cell.length_c   1.000
_cell.angle_alpha   90.00
_cell.angle_beta   90.00
_cell.angle_gamma   90.00
#
_symmetry.space_group_name_H-M   'P 1'
#
loop_
_entity.id
_entity.type
_entity.pdbx_description
1 polymer ?
#
loop_
_entity_poly.entity_id
_entity_poly.type
_entity_poly.pdbx_seq_one_letter_code
_entity_poly.pdbx_strand_id
1 'polypeptide(L)'
;MSPPPSPNGKVPARGGYVKVAVLLLVLLITTVIIGGLAFIYLSSPDGESPTIDVTPNKTQRRNRPSAHFQSSDVSPIVGRPIQKGIETTTTPTTTIQTTVSTTTRTTTTSTTGEHAEVVIEEEPTIEVIETTEKIEEKEEEEEEEEEEIVEEKGEIDRCAALPIVRSSCAVVKRLPISHSPTPLNLLHYSLNLTTSYGSHFIGDSEIFIRPSTQTNQIELGATQHLRSLDSVTVFDCTSGEAICSTVQHDPAKEILSISLSSPSSSLLRIIINRFHSISAHSLYSQIPAAFNRQLPSVIGTHFHSDSDAKQLFPIVLGSGVRSPLSLCLFHDDSDMVTSSFPSDRDASASARRAAVDGKRTTCFEKTKPIQQRDFAFLAHQKTESIFFNKTSSAATELEVVFSFAQGFSPSHHEWIHEETQKVLSSVSEWTSFPFPLSRLTLIDAPIPVSHPVSPLGFIVLKSGSLLGNPKVATMRQSLMRQIIGQWIGGVLSSEMCVEDALITYLQWRINDEIAFIANQENTTEKVRQSRPSSLDSKSKRGRPSSSSPSLLCPDRLPSIFHSIESLYGDGIMQRIVRRLFETRPFTHFTLNQLSQVVSEITGDQNAGSYLRDWFTVSSRPLFHGRKIREGMNLTQIAAPKKEVNLWRLPIEFDGRIVEVKPELNQLLPISTAPIDCLVIDPRRKNTAVVAYDVETYQCLIRCSFNALCSLSPSEIDSVISDFGLFFTANLIPVEQRQVANWKIVFSSLQSRGSLTGETKCCIDHSLRIAPSRECAWTVNDICKKIDLSSAILSSV
;
A
#
# COMPACT_ATOMS: atom_id res chain seq x y z
N MET A 1 1.01 -2.18 78.64
CA MET A 1 0.50 -0.87 78.19
C MET A 1 -0.94 -1.06 77.74
N SER A 2 -1.83 -0.23 78.25
CA SER A 2 -3.30 -0.31 78.17
C SER A 2 -3.87 -0.16 76.74
N PRO A 3 -5.12 -0.60 76.48
CA PRO A 3 -5.69 -0.68 75.14
C PRO A 3 -6.53 0.56 74.75
N PRO A 4 -6.82 0.74 73.45
CA PRO A 4 -8.04 1.45 73.02
C PRO A 4 -8.75 0.69 71.86
N PRO A 5 -9.94 1.12 71.36
CA PRO A 5 -11.22 0.56 71.76
C PRO A 5 -12.08 0.00 70.59
N SER A 6 -13.18 -0.64 70.97
CA SER A 6 -14.25 -1.23 70.14
C SER A 6 -14.92 -0.25 69.14
N PRO A 7 -15.30 -0.70 67.92
CA PRO A 7 -16.19 0.04 67.05
C PRO A 7 -17.66 -0.34 67.27
N ASN A 8 -18.46 0.68 67.60
CA ASN A 8 -19.92 0.65 67.68
C ASN A 8 -20.57 0.27 66.34
N GLY A 9 -21.68 -0.45 66.47
CA GLY A 9 -22.49 -0.94 65.37
C GLY A 9 -23.30 0.12 64.62
N LYS A 10 -23.56 -0.18 63.35
CA LYS A 10 -24.70 0.30 62.58
C LYS A 10 -25.29 -0.88 61.80
N VAL A 11 -26.56 -1.17 62.08
CA VAL A 11 -27.38 -2.15 61.35
C VAL A 11 -27.72 -1.57 59.97
N PRO A 12 -27.44 -2.26 58.85
CA PRO A 12 -27.94 -1.83 57.54
C PRO A 12 -29.36 -2.36 57.30
N ALA A 13 -30.22 -1.45 56.85
CA ALA A 13 -31.63 -1.65 56.58
C ALA A 13 -31.87 -2.68 55.46
N ARG A 14 -32.79 -3.62 55.72
CA ARG A 14 -33.19 -4.77 54.86
C ARG A 14 -33.97 -4.39 53.57
N GLY A 15 -33.88 -3.16 53.09
CA GLY A 15 -34.73 -2.65 51.99
C GLY A 15 -34.10 -2.63 50.58
N GLY A 16 -32.79 -2.84 50.45
CA GLY A 16 -32.08 -2.69 49.16
C GLY A 16 -32.22 -3.87 48.20
N TYR A 17 -32.24 -5.10 48.73
CA TYR A 17 -32.19 -6.32 47.91
C TYR A 17 -33.45 -6.54 47.06
N VAL A 18 -34.62 -6.14 47.56
CA VAL A 18 -35.89 -6.31 46.82
C VAL A 18 -35.92 -5.39 45.58
N LYS A 19 -35.42 -4.16 45.69
CA LYS A 19 -35.38 -3.23 44.55
C LYS A 19 -34.40 -3.67 43.47
N VAL A 20 -33.25 -4.23 43.85
CA VAL A 20 -32.27 -4.76 42.90
C VAL A 20 -32.79 -6.03 42.21
N ALA A 21 -33.46 -6.92 42.96
CA ALA A 21 -34.07 -8.12 42.40
C ALA A 21 -35.20 -7.81 41.41
N VAL A 22 -36.06 -6.83 41.72
CA VAL A 22 -37.13 -6.39 40.81
C VAL A 22 -36.55 -5.75 39.54
N LEU A 23 -35.49 -4.95 39.66
CA LEU A 23 -34.86 -4.32 38.51
C LEU A 23 -34.19 -5.33 37.56
N LEU A 24 -33.55 -6.37 38.13
CA LEU A 24 -32.99 -7.49 37.37
C LEU A 24 -34.08 -8.32 36.67
N LEU A 25 -35.23 -8.55 37.34
CA LEU A 25 -36.35 -9.28 36.74
C LEU A 25 -36.96 -8.51 35.55
N VAL A 26 -37.10 -7.19 35.68
CA VAL A 26 -37.63 -6.34 34.59
C VAL A 26 -36.68 -6.31 33.39
N LEU A 27 -35.36 -6.25 33.63
CA LEU A 27 -34.34 -6.35 32.57
C LEU A 27 -34.40 -7.71 31.84
N LEU A 28 -34.58 -8.79 32.58
CA LEU A 28 -34.68 -10.13 32.00
C LEU A 28 -35.93 -10.27 31.14
N ILE A 29 -37.09 -9.82 31.63
CA ILE A 29 -38.35 -9.86 30.88
C ILE A 29 -38.27 -9.00 29.61
N THR A 30 -37.69 -7.80 29.70
CA THR A 30 -37.54 -6.93 28.51
C THR A 30 -36.60 -7.54 27.47
N THR A 31 -35.50 -8.19 27.86
CA THR A 31 -34.63 -8.89 26.89
C THR A 31 -35.33 -10.07 26.20
N VAL A 32 -36.17 -10.82 26.91
CA VAL A 32 -36.93 -11.94 26.33
C VAL A 32 -38.01 -11.43 25.35
N ILE A 33 -38.70 -10.33 25.68
CA ILE A 33 -39.70 -9.74 24.79
C ILE A 33 -39.06 -9.19 23.51
N ILE A 34 -37.93 -8.48 23.62
CA ILE A 34 -37.22 -7.95 22.45
C ILE A 34 -36.67 -9.09 21.59
N GLY A 35 -36.10 -10.13 22.20
CA GLY A 35 -35.64 -11.32 21.49
C GLY A 35 -36.77 -12.09 20.79
N GLY A 36 -37.93 -12.22 21.45
CA GLY A 36 -39.12 -12.87 20.88
C GLY A 36 -39.71 -12.09 19.70
N LEU A 37 -39.77 -10.76 19.80
CA LEU A 37 -40.24 -9.92 18.69
C LEU A 37 -39.28 -9.96 17.49
N ALA A 38 -37.97 -9.95 17.73
CA ALA A 38 -36.97 -10.10 16.67
C ALA A 38 -37.07 -11.49 16.00
N PHE A 39 -37.31 -12.55 16.77
CA PHE A 39 -37.49 -13.90 16.25
C PHE A 39 -38.76 -14.02 15.39
N ILE A 40 -39.88 -13.42 15.81
CA ILE A 40 -41.13 -13.40 15.03
C ILE A 40 -40.93 -12.61 13.73
N TYR A 41 -40.20 -11.49 13.76
CA TYR A 41 -39.92 -10.70 12.56
C TYR A 41 -39.01 -11.41 11.56
N LEU A 42 -38.09 -12.26 12.06
CA LEU A 42 -37.16 -13.03 11.23
C LEU A 42 -37.73 -14.38 10.74
N SER A 43 -38.83 -14.85 11.32
CA SER A 43 -39.38 -16.19 11.06
C SER A 43 -40.69 -16.19 10.28
N SER A 44 -41.13 -15.07 9.71
CA SER A 44 -42.33 -15.06 8.86
C SER A 44 -42.01 -15.68 7.49
N PRO A 45 -42.63 -16.82 7.10
CA PRO A 45 -42.48 -17.38 5.77
C PRO A 45 -43.57 -16.85 4.81
N ASP A 46 -43.19 -16.87 3.54
CA ASP A 46 -44.00 -16.83 2.31
C ASP A 46 -44.37 -15.50 1.67
N GLY A 47 -44.12 -15.47 0.35
CA GLY A 47 -44.53 -14.46 -0.60
C GLY A 47 -43.98 -14.75 -1.99
N GLU A 48 -44.56 -15.77 -2.65
CA GLU A 48 -44.38 -16.12 -4.06
C GLU A 48 -44.36 -14.89 -5.00
N SER A 49 -43.43 -14.86 -5.95
CA SER A 49 -43.43 -13.89 -7.05
C SER A 49 -43.90 -14.58 -8.33
N PRO A 50 -44.90 -14.02 -9.05
CA PRO A 50 -45.40 -14.62 -10.27
C PRO A 50 -44.48 -14.33 -11.46
N THR A 51 -44.34 -15.35 -12.29
CA THR A 51 -43.76 -15.34 -13.63
C THR A 51 -44.57 -14.45 -14.58
N ILE A 52 -43.89 -13.54 -15.30
CA ILE A 52 -44.39 -12.94 -16.55
C ILE A 52 -43.25 -12.96 -17.57
N ASP A 53 -43.45 -13.75 -18.62
CA ASP A 53 -42.74 -13.74 -19.91
C ASP A 53 -42.94 -12.41 -20.62
N VAL A 54 -41.86 -11.75 -21.09
CA VAL A 54 -41.92 -10.89 -22.29
C VAL A 54 -40.57 -10.91 -23.04
N THR A 55 -40.61 -11.51 -24.23
CA THR A 55 -39.64 -11.36 -25.34
C THR A 55 -39.57 -9.93 -25.90
N PRO A 56 -38.46 -9.54 -26.56
CA PRO A 56 -38.20 -8.16 -26.97
C PRO A 56 -38.71 -7.86 -28.39
N ASN A 57 -39.33 -6.68 -28.62
CA ASN A 57 -39.13 -5.92 -29.87
C ASN A 57 -39.71 -4.50 -29.91
N LYS A 58 -38.90 -3.61 -30.49
CA LYS A 58 -39.20 -2.51 -31.44
C LYS A 58 -40.07 -1.29 -31.05
N THR A 59 -39.38 -0.13 -31.13
CA THR A 59 -39.76 1.17 -31.74
C THR A 59 -41.08 1.85 -31.36
N GLN A 60 -41.02 3.14 -30.97
CA GLN A 60 -41.46 4.29 -31.79
C GLN A 60 -41.80 5.56 -30.97
N ARG A 61 -41.31 6.70 -31.48
CA ARG A 61 -41.56 8.13 -31.16
C ARG A 61 -42.98 8.51 -30.66
N ARG A 62 -43.09 9.49 -29.73
CA ARG A 62 -43.58 10.89 -29.96
C ARG A 62 -43.74 11.75 -28.68
N ASN A 63 -43.05 12.91 -28.68
CA ASN A 63 -43.50 14.30 -28.42
C ASN A 63 -44.47 14.72 -27.27
N ARG A 64 -43.94 15.64 -26.43
CA ARG A 64 -44.43 16.99 -25.98
C ARG A 64 -45.65 17.10 -25.01
N PRO A 65 -45.90 18.27 -24.34
CA PRO A 65 -45.02 19.10 -23.48
C PRO A 65 -45.74 19.78 -22.26
N SER A 66 -44.96 20.55 -21.49
CA SER A 66 -45.29 21.82 -20.77
C SER A 66 -46.34 21.88 -19.63
N ALA A 67 -45.93 22.48 -18.51
CA ALA A 67 -46.73 23.47 -17.78
C ALA A 67 -45.86 24.51 -17.07
N HIS A 68 -46.07 25.78 -17.45
CA HIS A 68 -45.69 27.00 -16.76
C HIS A 68 -46.44 27.16 -15.42
N PHE A 69 -45.84 27.84 -14.45
CA PHE A 69 -46.59 28.77 -13.58
C PHE A 69 -45.70 29.95 -13.16
N GLN A 70 -46.20 31.16 -13.44
CA GLN A 70 -45.78 32.48 -12.95
C GLN A 70 -46.62 32.88 -11.74
N SER A 71 -46.14 33.89 -10.98
CA SER A 71 -46.87 34.89 -10.16
C SER A 71 -46.21 35.04 -8.78
N SER A 72 -45.99 36.20 -8.15
CA SER A 72 -46.10 37.62 -8.49
C SER A 72 -45.45 38.42 -7.34
N ASP A 73 -45.20 39.70 -7.63
CA ASP A 73 -44.66 40.81 -6.83
C ASP A 73 -45.22 41.03 -5.42
N VAL A 74 -44.39 41.58 -4.52
CA VAL A 74 -44.74 42.72 -3.63
C VAL A 74 -43.46 43.52 -3.25
N SER A 75 -43.39 44.78 -3.66
CA SER A 75 -42.73 45.90 -2.95
C SER A 75 -43.84 46.74 -2.27
N PRO A 76 -43.64 47.75 -1.38
CA PRO A 76 -42.45 48.61 -1.19
C PRO A 76 -42.18 49.03 0.30
N ILE A 77 -41.20 49.92 0.56
CA ILE A 77 -41.38 51.25 1.20
C ILE A 77 -40.03 51.89 1.58
N VAL A 78 -40.03 53.21 1.39
CA VAL A 78 -39.03 54.28 1.44
C VAL A 78 -38.53 54.63 2.85
N GLY A 79 -37.26 55.07 2.96
CA GLY A 79 -36.74 55.82 4.11
C GLY A 79 -35.28 56.31 3.94
N ARG A 80 -35.11 57.56 3.48
CA ARG A 80 -33.88 58.40 3.56
C ARG A 80 -33.93 59.23 4.88
N PRO A 81 -32.93 60.08 5.22
CA PRO A 81 -31.46 60.00 5.18
C PRO A 81 -30.84 60.46 6.53
N ILE A 82 -29.50 60.56 6.67
CA ILE A 82 -28.79 61.65 7.38
C ILE A 82 -27.28 61.61 7.07
N GLN A 83 -26.70 62.82 7.04
CA GLN A 83 -25.41 63.28 6.56
C GLN A 83 -24.20 63.09 7.51
N LYS A 84 -23.03 63.29 6.88
CA LYS A 84 -21.83 64.06 7.29
C LYS A 84 -20.70 63.36 8.04
N GLY A 85 -19.50 63.52 7.48
CA GLY A 85 -18.20 63.29 8.12
C GLY A 85 -17.06 63.36 7.10
N ILE A 86 -16.62 64.58 6.81
CA ILE A 86 -15.42 64.90 6.02
C ILE A 86 -14.21 64.64 6.91
N GLU A 87 -13.15 63.99 6.41
CA GLU A 87 -11.78 64.38 6.77
C GLU A 87 -10.76 63.90 5.72
N THR A 88 -10.08 64.89 5.15
CA THR A 88 -9.00 64.83 4.19
C THR A 88 -7.69 64.78 4.98
N THR A 89 -6.76 63.86 4.71
CA THR A 89 -5.34 64.10 5.03
C THR A 89 -4.42 63.35 4.06
N THR A 90 -3.34 64.04 3.77
CA THR A 90 -2.39 64.03 2.66
C THR A 90 -1.39 62.88 2.61
N THR A 91 -0.91 62.68 1.38
CA THR A 91 0.30 62.00 0.88
C THR A 91 1.57 62.28 1.70
N PRO A 92 2.61 61.42 1.60
CA PRO A 92 3.63 61.70 0.58
C PRO A 92 4.15 60.49 -0.21
N THR A 93 4.43 60.81 -1.47
CA THR A 93 5.18 60.12 -2.50
C THR A 93 6.61 59.80 -2.07
N THR A 94 7.15 58.65 -2.45
CA THR A 94 8.60 58.49 -2.64
C THR A 94 8.86 57.73 -3.92
N THR A 95 9.40 58.48 -4.88
CA THR A 95 9.87 58.04 -6.19
C THR A 95 11.30 57.52 -6.06
N ILE A 96 11.61 56.35 -6.60
CA ILE A 96 12.99 55.96 -6.93
C ILE A 96 13.00 55.46 -8.38
N GLN A 97 13.61 56.26 -9.26
CA GLN A 97 14.06 55.89 -10.59
C GLN A 97 15.50 55.39 -10.49
N THR A 98 15.84 54.26 -11.10
CA THR A 98 17.19 53.99 -11.66
C THR A 98 17.06 52.88 -12.71
N THR A 99 16.97 53.22 -14.00
CA THR A 99 18.02 53.26 -15.03
C THR A 99 18.23 51.91 -15.74
N VAL A 100 17.99 51.97 -17.05
CA VAL A 100 18.13 50.95 -18.09
C VAL A 100 19.62 50.67 -18.36
N SER A 101 19.94 49.41 -18.67
CA SER A 101 21.08 49.09 -19.53
C SER A 101 20.74 47.95 -20.47
N THR A 102 20.61 48.35 -21.73
CA THR A 102 20.44 47.56 -22.94
C THR A 102 21.76 46.90 -23.32
N THR A 103 21.75 45.63 -23.69
CA THR A 103 22.81 45.09 -24.57
C THR A 103 22.18 44.15 -25.58
N THR A 104 22.02 44.68 -26.78
CA THR A 104 21.62 43.97 -28.00
C THR A 104 22.87 43.34 -28.62
N ARG A 105 22.82 42.06 -28.98
CA ARG A 105 23.76 41.51 -29.97
C ARG A 105 22.99 40.66 -30.98
N THR A 106 22.81 41.26 -32.14
CA THR A 106 22.27 40.66 -33.37
C THR A 106 23.35 39.82 -34.04
N THR A 107 22.98 38.69 -34.64
CA THR A 107 23.67 38.15 -35.83
C THR A 107 22.63 37.50 -36.73
N THR A 108 22.70 37.86 -38.01
CA THR A 108 21.75 37.59 -39.11
C THR A 108 22.41 36.73 -40.17
N THR A 109 21.64 35.82 -40.78
CA THR A 109 21.76 35.28 -42.16
C THR A 109 20.41 34.58 -42.43
N SER A 110 19.46 35.10 -43.24
CA SER A 110 19.36 35.18 -44.73
C SER A 110 19.59 33.80 -45.40
N THR A 111 18.79 33.26 -46.34
CA THR A 111 17.71 33.75 -47.24
C THR A 111 17.10 32.55 -48.01
N THR A 112 15.78 32.59 -48.29
CA THR A 112 15.02 32.26 -49.56
C THR A 112 15.54 31.16 -50.52
N GLY A 113 14.76 30.33 -51.24
CA GLY A 113 13.35 30.24 -51.62
C GLY A 113 13.18 29.17 -52.73
N GLU A 114 11.92 28.86 -53.07
CA GLU A 114 11.37 27.81 -53.96
C GLU A 114 11.98 27.65 -55.37
N HIS A 115 12.04 26.40 -55.90
CA HIS A 115 11.11 25.88 -56.94
C HIS A 115 11.44 24.44 -57.36
N ALA A 116 10.40 23.75 -57.83
CA ALA A 116 10.32 22.34 -58.21
C ALA A 116 10.89 22.02 -59.61
N GLU A 117 11.42 20.81 -59.77
CA GLU A 117 11.46 20.12 -61.07
C GLU A 117 11.37 18.60 -60.88
N VAL A 118 10.61 17.97 -61.79
CA VAL A 118 10.25 16.55 -61.85
C VAL A 118 11.38 15.76 -62.51
N VAL A 119 11.85 14.68 -61.89
CA VAL A 119 12.64 13.64 -62.56
C VAL A 119 12.13 12.27 -62.10
N ILE A 120 11.82 11.43 -63.09
CA ILE A 120 11.42 10.03 -62.97
C ILE A 120 12.69 9.17 -62.93
N GLU A 121 12.60 8.03 -62.24
CA GLU A 121 13.26 6.74 -62.49
C GLU A 121 14.12 6.14 -61.35
N GLU A 122 13.90 4.84 -61.18
CA GLU A 122 14.65 3.79 -60.47
C GLU A 122 14.24 3.39 -59.03
N GLU A 123 13.62 2.21 -58.96
CA GLU A 123 13.46 1.33 -57.80
C GLU A 123 14.82 0.97 -57.19
N PRO A 124 15.04 1.15 -55.87
CA PRO A 124 16.10 0.45 -55.17
C PRO A 124 15.57 -0.86 -54.58
N THR A 125 16.29 -1.90 -54.91
CA THR A 125 16.25 -3.25 -54.36
C THR A 125 16.42 -3.19 -52.83
N ILE A 126 15.52 -3.84 -52.10
CA ILE A 126 15.63 -3.98 -50.64
C ILE A 126 16.67 -5.06 -50.35
N GLU A 127 17.89 -4.66 -50.02
CA GLU A 127 18.84 -5.49 -49.30
C GLU A 127 18.41 -5.58 -47.83
N VAL A 128 18.16 -6.82 -47.40
CA VAL A 128 17.94 -7.20 -46.01
C VAL A 128 19.30 -7.40 -45.37
N ILE A 129 19.77 -6.46 -44.56
CA ILE A 129 20.95 -6.65 -43.69
C ILE A 129 20.68 -6.02 -42.31
N GLU A 130 20.90 -6.85 -41.29
CA GLU A 130 21.19 -6.60 -39.86
C GLU A 130 20.07 -6.09 -38.93
N THR A 131 19.26 -7.05 -38.50
CA THR A 131 18.60 -7.08 -37.18
C THR A 131 19.28 -8.09 -36.24
N THR A 132 20.57 -8.37 -36.45
CA THR A 132 21.34 -9.40 -35.73
C THR A 132 22.08 -8.83 -34.52
N GLU A 133 22.57 -7.59 -34.62
CA GLU A 133 23.41 -6.95 -33.59
C GLU A 133 22.66 -6.70 -32.26
N LYS A 134 21.33 -6.57 -32.31
CA LYS A 134 20.50 -6.32 -31.11
C LYS A 134 19.94 -7.60 -30.46
N ILE A 135 20.16 -8.75 -31.08
CA ILE A 135 19.82 -10.07 -30.55
C ILE A 135 21.07 -10.69 -29.92
N GLU A 136 22.25 -10.52 -30.54
CA GLU A 136 23.53 -10.93 -29.95
C GLU A 136 23.83 -10.20 -28.62
N GLU A 137 23.60 -8.88 -28.51
CA GLU A 137 23.82 -8.14 -27.25
C GLU A 137 22.91 -8.62 -26.09
N LYS A 138 21.77 -9.25 -26.40
CA LYS A 138 20.83 -9.77 -25.40
C LYS A 138 21.07 -11.24 -25.07
N GLU A 139 21.54 -12.02 -26.04
CA GLU A 139 21.99 -13.40 -25.81
C GLU A 139 23.32 -13.41 -25.04
N GLU A 140 24.24 -12.46 -25.28
CA GLU A 140 25.49 -12.32 -24.51
C GLU A 140 25.23 -11.90 -23.04
N GLU A 141 24.29 -10.98 -22.76
CA GLU A 141 23.92 -10.62 -21.37
C GLU A 141 23.23 -11.78 -20.62
N GLU A 142 22.39 -12.58 -21.29
CA GLU A 142 21.74 -13.77 -20.69
C GLU A 142 22.74 -14.93 -20.49
N GLU A 143 23.71 -15.11 -21.39
CA GLU A 143 24.80 -16.09 -21.21
C GLU A 143 25.77 -15.68 -20.09
N GLU A 144 26.12 -14.38 -19.96
CA GLU A 144 26.98 -13.89 -18.87
C GLU A 144 26.31 -14.03 -17.49
N GLU A 145 25.01 -13.72 -17.35
CA GLU A 145 24.27 -13.95 -16.09
C GLU A 145 24.14 -15.45 -15.75
N GLU A 146 23.91 -16.32 -16.75
CA GLU A 146 23.85 -17.77 -16.51
C GLU A 146 25.24 -18.35 -16.13
N GLU A 147 26.33 -17.88 -16.73
CA GLU A 147 27.69 -18.27 -16.35
C GLU A 147 28.05 -17.82 -14.92
N GLU A 148 27.73 -16.57 -14.53
CA GLU A 148 28.01 -16.05 -13.19
C GLU A 148 27.23 -16.84 -12.10
N ILE A 149 25.98 -17.21 -12.37
CA ILE A 149 25.15 -18.03 -11.47
C ILE A 149 25.69 -19.47 -11.35
N VAL A 150 26.22 -20.05 -12.43
CA VAL A 150 26.81 -21.40 -12.43
C VAL A 150 28.14 -21.42 -11.66
N GLU A 151 28.99 -20.40 -11.83
CA GLU A 151 30.23 -20.27 -11.06
C GLU A 151 29.97 -20.10 -9.57
N GLU A 152 29.05 -19.21 -9.17
CA GLU A 152 28.71 -18.96 -7.76
C GLU A 152 28.15 -20.22 -7.08
N LYS A 153 27.28 -20.97 -7.76
CA LYS A 153 26.75 -22.25 -7.27
C LYS A 153 27.86 -23.28 -7.08
N GLY A 154 28.81 -23.34 -8.04
CA GLY A 154 29.96 -24.21 -7.96
C GLY A 154 30.91 -23.88 -6.81
N GLU A 155 31.06 -22.61 -6.44
CA GLU A 155 31.88 -22.19 -5.29
C GLU A 155 31.25 -22.56 -3.95
N ILE A 156 29.94 -22.36 -3.79
CA ILE A 156 29.22 -22.69 -2.55
C ILE A 156 29.27 -24.20 -2.28
N ASP A 157 28.99 -25.03 -3.28
CA ASP A 157 28.97 -26.49 -3.13
C ASP A 157 30.38 -27.02 -2.79
N ARG A 158 31.42 -26.45 -3.41
CA ARG A 158 32.82 -26.72 -3.07
C ARG A 158 33.12 -26.35 -1.62
N CYS A 159 32.67 -25.19 -1.15
CA CYS A 159 32.89 -24.79 0.24
C CYS A 159 32.10 -25.65 1.26
N ALA A 160 30.88 -26.03 0.92
CA ALA A 160 30.05 -26.89 1.77
C ALA A 160 30.69 -28.28 1.98
N ALA A 161 31.38 -28.80 0.96
CA ALA A 161 32.07 -30.08 1.00
C ALA A 161 33.38 -30.09 1.82
N LEU A 162 33.91 -28.93 2.22
CA LEU A 162 35.15 -28.86 2.98
C LEU A 162 34.98 -29.48 4.39
N PRO A 163 35.94 -30.31 4.84
CA PRO A 163 35.87 -30.93 6.16
C PRO A 163 36.07 -29.90 7.27
N ILE A 164 35.23 -29.98 8.31
CA ILE A 164 35.32 -29.13 9.51
C ILE A 164 36.51 -29.61 10.36
N VAL A 165 37.70 -29.02 10.14
CA VAL A 165 38.88 -29.27 10.96
C VAL A 165 38.96 -28.18 12.05
N ARG A 166 38.78 -28.58 13.32
CA ARG A 166 38.89 -27.63 14.45
C ARG A 166 40.36 -27.31 14.72
N SER A 167 40.75 -26.06 14.50
CA SER A 167 42.06 -25.54 14.89
C SER A 167 42.05 -25.07 16.36
N SER A 168 43.17 -25.19 17.06
CA SER A 168 43.33 -24.63 18.40
C SER A 168 43.53 -23.12 18.30
N CYS A 169 42.56 -22.34 18.75
CA CYS A 169 42.57 -20.89 18.60
C CYS A 169 43.20 -20.15 19.78
N ALA A 170 44.00 -19.13 19.47
CA ALA A 170 44.39 -18.10 20.43
C ALA A 170 43.19 -17.19 20.78
N VAL A 171 43.25 -16.51 21.93
CA VAL A 171 42.19 -15.59 22.35
C VAL A 171 42.10 -14.42 21.38
N VAL A 172 40.99 -14.33 20.63
CA VAL A 172 40.70 -13.19 19.74
C VAL A 172 40.17 -12.02 20.58
N LYS A 173 40.60 -10.80 20.26
CA LYS A 173 40.13 -9.59 20.94
C LYS A 173 38.72 -9.25 20.44
N ARG A 174 37.77 -9.06 21.37
CA ARG A 174 36.43 -8.56 21.05
C ARG A 174 36.51 -7.12 20.52
N LEU A 175 35.91 -6.90 19.36
CA LEU A 175 35.76 -5.57 18.77
C LEU A 175 34.43 -4.95 19.23
N PRO A 176 34.37 -3.62 19.40
CA PRO A 176 33.10 -2.95 19.69
C PRO A 176 32.14 -3.09 18.50
N ILE A 177 30.84 -3.20 18.78
CA ILE A 177 29.81 -3.22 17.74
C ILE A 177 29.87 -1.89 16.98
N SER A 178 30.02 -1.99 15.66
CA SER A 178 30.13 -0.84 14.77
C SER A 178 28.79 -0.09 14.70
N HIS A 179 28.87 1.22 14.42
CA HIS A 179 27.68 2.01 14.08
C HIS A 179 27.28 1.84 12.61
N SER A 180 28.18 1.34 11.77
CA SER A 180 27.96 1.03 10.36
C SER A 180 28.54 -0.37 10.06
N PRO A 181 27.73 -1.42 10.01
CA PRO A 181 28.20 -2.76 9.66
C PRO A 181 28.82 -2.76 8.27
N THR A 182 29.82 -3.63 8.06
CA THR A 182 30.37 -3.85 6.72
C THR A 182 29.28 -4.49 5.86
N PRO A 183 29.02 -4.01 4.63
CA PRO A 183 28.04 -4.65 3.76
C PRO A 183 28.47 -6.09 3.45
N LEU A 184 27.55 -7.03 3.68
CA LEU A 184 27.75 -8.46 3.44
C LEU A 184 26.86 -8.89 2.28
N ASN A 185 27.44 -9.57 1.30
CA ASN A 185 26.66 -10.25 0.26
C ASN A 185 26.33 -11.66 0.75
N LEU A 186 25.04 -12.00 0.85
CA LEU A 186 24.56 -13.31 1.29
C LEU A 186 24.32 -14.19 0.06
N LEU A 187 25.12 -15.23 -0.11
CA LEU A 187 25.07 -16.10 -1.30
C LEU A 187 24.16 -17.31 -1.07
N HIS A 188 24.17 -17.87 0.13
CA HIS A 188 23.31 -19.01 0.47
C HIS A 188 23.07 -19.13 1.98
N TYR A 189 21.88 -19.61 2.33
CA TYR A 189 21.49 -19.90 3.70
C TYR A 189 21.01 -21.35 3.83
N SER A 190 21.61 -22.12 4.74
CA SER A 190 21.15 -23.46 5.09
C SER A 190 20.61 -23.46 6.51
N LEU A 191 19.37 -23.90 6.70
CA LEU A 191 18.66 -23.83 7.95
C LEU A 191 18.05 -25.19 8.32
N ASN A 192 18.47 -25.69 9.48
CA ASN A 192 17.99 -26.93 10.05
C ASN A 192 17.22 -26.59 11.33
N LEU A 193 15.90 -26.81 11.36
CA LEU A 193 15.08 -26.48 12.53
C LEU A 193 14.42 -27.72 13.12
N THR A 194 14.53 -27.87 14.43
CA THR A 194 13.74 -28.84 15.19
C THR A 194 12.48 -28.18 15.72
N THR A 195 11.33 -28.62 15.23
CA THR A 195 10.03 -28.11 15.66
C THR A 195 9.63 -28.74 16.99
N SER A 196 9.00 -27.97 17.87
CA SER A 196 8.33 -28.48 19.06
C SER A 196 7.12 -27.60 19.36
N TYR A 197 5.99 -28.19 19.73
CA TYR A 197 4.73 -27.46 19.96
C TYR A 197 4.76 -26.47 21.15
N GLY A 198 5.91 -26.28 21.81
CA GLY A 198 6.10 -25.38 22.96
C GLY A 198 6.61 -23.97 22.63
N SER A 199 6.50 -23.48 21.38
CA SER A 199 7.07 -22.17 20.98
C SER A 199 8.60 -22.09 21.12
N HIS A 200 9.26 -23.24 21.18
CA HIS A 200 10.70 -23.38 21.33
C HIS A 200 11.27 -24.13 20.14
N PHE A 201 12.32 -23.58 19.53
CA PHE A 201 13.01 -24.19 18.41
C PHE A 201 14.48 -24.33 18.74
N ILE A 202 15.04 -25.43 18.29
CA ILE A 202 16.49 -25.64 18.25
C ILE A 202 16.85 -25.61 16.78
N GLY A 203 17.82 -24.78 16.42
CA GLY A 203 18.27 -24.68 15.05
C GLY A 203 19.78 -24.76 14.90
N ASP A 204 20.18 -25.22 13.72
CA ASP A 204 21.54 -25.10 13.21
C ASP A 204 21.45 -24.28 11.92
N SER A 205 22.40 -23.37 11.71
CA SER A 205 22.45 -22.56 10.50
C SER A 205 23.86 -22.51 9.92
N GLU A 206 23.93 -22.62 8.60
CA GLU A 206 25.12 -22.31 7.82
C GLU A 206 24.85 -21.13 6.90
N ILE A 207 25.71 -20.12 6.97
CA ILE A 207 25.55 -18.85 6.27
C ILE A 207 26.78 -18.65 5.39
N PHE A 208 26.55 -18.57 4.08
CA PHE A 208 27.61 -18.35 3.08
C PHE A 208 27.58 -16.88 2.69
N ILE A 209 28.62 -16.13 3.08
CA ILE A 209 28.69 -14.69 2.84
C ILE A 209 30.01 -14.29 2.19
N ARG A 210 29.96 -13.22 1.40
CA ARG A 210 31.14 -12.55 0.87
C ARG A 210 31.16 -11.10 1.37
N PRO A 211 32.14 -10.69 2.20
CA PRO A 211 32.28 -9.30 2.60
C PRO A 211 32.60 -8.42 1.39
N SER A 212 31.91 -7.27 1.27
CA SER A 212 32.19 -6.30 0.19
C SER A 212 33.59 -5.68 0.27
N THR A 213 34.15 -5.62 1.47
CA THR A 213 35.48 -5.12 1.77
C THR A 213 36.13 -5.99 2.83
N GLN A 214 37.47 -5.97 2.88
CA GLN A 214 38.22 -6.72 3.87
C GLN A 214 37.83 -6.32 5.29
N THR A 215 37.28 -7.26 6.06
CA THR A 215 36.76 -7.01 7.40
C THR A 215 37.27 -8.04 8.41
N ASN A 216 37.48 -7.59 9.65
CA ASN A 216 37.75 -8.43 10.81
C ASN A 216 36.52 -8.58 11.73
N GLN A 217 35.34 -8.10 11.29
CA GLN A 217 34.11 -8.16 12.07
C GLN A 217 32.90 -8.41 11.16
N ILE A 218 32.09 -9.39 11.54
CA ILE A 218 30.83 -9.75 10.88
C ILE A 218 29.70 -9.44 11.86
N GLU A 219 28.66 -8.73 11.39
CA GLU A 219 27.50 -8.39 12.22
C GLU A 219 26.24 -9.00 11.62
N LEU A 220 25.56 -9.81 12.43
CA LEU A 220 24.30 -10.48 12.10
C LEU A 220 23.17 -9.95 13.00
N GLY A 221 21.94 -9.95 12.52
CA GLY A 221 20.76 -9.61 13.31
C GLY A 221 20.35 -10.79 14.18
N ALA A 222 20.26 -10.57 15.50
CA ALA A 222 19.81 -11.58 16.45
C ALA A 222 19.18 -10.92 17.68
N THR A 223 17.91 -11.20 17.93
CA THR A 223 17.20 -10.62 19.09
C THR A 223 17.55 -11.30 20.40
N GLN A 224 17.05 -10.74 21.51
CA GLN A 224 17.07 -11.38 22.82
C GLN A 224 16.34 -12.75 22.89
N HIS A 225 15.52 -13.09 21.88
CA HIS A 225 14.80 -14.36 21.81
C HIS A 225 15.67 -15.51 21.31
N LEU A 226 16.84 -15.21 20.72
CA LEU A 226 17.85 -16.18 20.34
C LEU A 226 18.85 -16.38 21.47
N ARG A 227 19.04 -17.63 21.88
CA ARG A 227 19.96 -18.05 22.95
C ARG A 227 20.96 -19.08 22.45
N SER A 228 22.00 -19.32 23.24
CA SER A 228 23.05 -20.30 22.95
C SER A 228 23.83 -20.00 21.65
N LEU A 229 24.08 -18.72 21.39
CA LEU A 229 24.81 -18.25 20.21
C LEU A 229 26.35 -18.33 20.35
N ASP A 230 26.85 -19.08 21.34
CA ASP A 230 28.29 -19.16 21.65
C ASP A 230 29.05 -20.12 20.72
N SER A 231 28.36 -21.07 20.10
CA SER A 231 28.95 -22.10 19.23
C SER A 231 28.98 -21.64 17.77
N VAL A 232 29.83 -20.65 17.46
CA VAL A 232 30.04 -20.15 16.10
C VAL A 232 31.41 -20.57 15.59
N THR A 233 31.45 -21.12 14.38
CA THR A 233 32.70 -21.40 13.66
C THR A 233 32.68 -20.71 12.31
N VAL A 234 33.78 -20.03 11.96
CA VAL A 234 33.93 -19.31 10.69
C VAL A 234 35.01 -20.02 9.87
N PHE A 235 34.69 -20.37 8.63
CA PHE A 235 35.60 -20.97 7.68
C PHE A 235 35.83 -20.02 6.52
N ASP A 236 37.09 -19.92 6.10
CA ASP A 236 37.43 -19.30 4.83
C ASP A 236 37.40 -20.38 3.75
N CYS A 237 36.46 -20.23 2.81
CA CYS A 237 36.24 -21.20 1.74
C CYS A 237 37.40 -21.24 0.73
N THR A 238 38.24 -20.20 0.67
CA THR A 238 39.36 -20.13 -0.27
C THR A 238 40.59 -20.87 0.24
N SER A 239 40.90 -20.73 1.54
CA SER A 239 41.99 -21.46 2.19
C SER A 239 41.57 -22.84 2.69
N GLY A 240 40.28 -23.03 2.94
CA GLY A 240 39.73 -24.23 3.58
C GLY A 240 40.03 -24.32 5.07
N GLU A 241 40.54 -23.25 5.68
CA GLU A 241 40.93 -23.21 7.08
C GLU A 241 39.85 -22.52 7.96
N ALA A 242 39.77 -22.96 9.21
CA ALA A 242 38.93 -22.31 10.22
C ALA A 242 39.59 -21.01 10.70
N ILE A 243 38.89 -19.89 10.57
CA ILE A 243 39.29 -18.61 11.15
C ILE A 243 38.88 -18.58 12.61
N CYS A 244 39.83 -18.28 13.50
CA CYS A 244 39.54 -18.09 14.91
C CYS A 244 38.63 -16.88 15.11
N SER A 245 37.54 -17.07 15.85
CA SER A 245 36.55 -16.02 16.07
C SER A 245 36.12 -15.92 17.53
N THR A 246 35.65 -14.75 17.92
CA THR A 246 34.97 -14.52 19.20
C THR A 246 33.63 -13.87 18.96
N VAL A 247 32.63 -14.32 19.71
CA VAL A 247 31.24 -13.91 19.56
C VAL A 247 30.85 -12.96 20.69
N GLN A 248 30.07 -11.94 20.35
CA GLN A 248 29.42 -11.04 21.27
C GLN A 248 27.97 -10.82 20.82
N HIS A 249 27.01 -11.19 21.66
CA HIS A 249 25.60 -10.87 21.47
C HIS A 249 25.25 -9.62 22.28
N ASP A 250 24.69 -8.61 21.62
CA ASP A 250 24.09 -7.43 22.26
C ASP A 250 22.57 -7.45 22.04
N PRO A 251 21.81 -7.95 23.02
CA PRO A 251 20.35 -8.06 22.90
C PRO A 251 19.65 -6.71 22.79
N ALA A 252 20.25 -5.62 23.30
CA ALA A 252 19.65 -4.29 23.27
C ALA A 252 19.74 -3.66 21.87
N LYS A 253 20.81 -3.98 21.13
CA LYS A 253 20.97 -3.61 19.72
C LYS A 253 20.40 -4.65 18.76
N GLU A 254 20.03 -5.83 19.26
CA GLU A 254 19.59 -6.98 18.47
C GLU A 254 20.64 -7.43 17.44
N ILE A 255 21.92 -7.39 17.82
CA ILE A 255 23.07 -7.71 16.96
C ILE A 255 23.92 -8.82 17.58
N LEU A 256 24.34 -9.76 16.74
CA LEU A 256 25.39 -10.74 17.00
C LEU A 256 26.65 -10.31 16.23
N SER A 257 27.68 -9.88 16.96
CA SER A 257 28.99 -9.53 16.40
C SER A 257 29.96 -10.71 16.52
N ILE A 258 30.62 -11.03 15.41
CA ILE A 258 31.64 -12.08 15.30
C ILE A 258 32.95 -11.38 14.91
N SER A 259 33.87 -11.27 15.87
CA SER A 259 35.21 -10.73 15.63
C SER A 259 36.14 -11.83 15.15
N LEU A 260 36.87 -11.60 14.07
CA LEU A 260 37.78 -12.54 13.42
C LEU A 260 39.24 -12.27 13.84
N SER A 261 40.06 -13.31 13.92
CA SER A 261 41.50 -13.19 14.19
C SER A 261 42.28 -12.58 13.04
N SER A 262 41.83 -12.82 11.81
CA SER A 262 42.42 -12.34 10.57
C SER A 262 41.32 -11.70 9.72
N PRO A 263 41.58 -10.52 9.13
CA PRO A 263 40.61 -9.88 8.28
C PRO A 263 40.45 -10.66 6.96
N SER A 264 39.22 -10.80 6.49
CA SER A 264 38.91 -11.50 5.24
C SER A 264 37.97 -10.69 4.34
N SER A 265 38.17 -10.82 3.04
CA SER A 265 37.26 -10.42 1.96
C SER A 265 36.83 -11.62 1.10
N SER A 266 37.24 -12.84 1.46
CA SER A 266 36.93 -14.06 0.72
C SER A 266 35.52 -14.57 1.01
N LEU A 267 35.10 -15.63 0.31
CA LEU A 267 33.89 -16.36 0.66
C LEU A 267 34.05 -17.01 2.04
N LEU A 268 33.13 -16.72 2.95
CA LEU A 268 33.11 -17.23 4.30
C LEU A 268 31.91 -18.15 4.51
N ARG A 269 32.12 -19.27 5.19
CA ARG A 269 31.06 -20.15 5.70
C ARG A 269 31.00 -20.00 7.22
N ILE A 270 29.90 -19.45 7.71
CA ILE A 270 29.62 -19.27 9.14
C ILE A 270 28.67 -20.38 9.58
N ILE A 271 29.07 -21.16 10.56
CA ILE A 271 28.24 -22.24 11.12
C ILE A 271 27.88 -21.86 12.55
N ILE A 272 26.59 -21.81 12.84
CA ILE A 272 26.03 -21.52 14.17
C ILE A 272 25.24 -22.76 14.58
N ASN A 273 25.74 -23.49 15.57
CA ASN A 273 25.14 -24.75 15.98
C ASN A 273 24.30 -24.59 17.24
N ARG A 274 23.14 -25.28 17.25
CA ARG A 274 22.24 -25.46 18.39
C ARG A 274 21.81 -24.16 19.06
N PHE A 275 21.49 -23.15 18.25
CA PHE A 275 20.83 -21.95 18.78
C PHE A 275 19.41 -22.30 19.22
N HIS A 276 18.93 -21.59 20.24
CA HIS A 276 17.58 -21.76 20.76
C HIS A 276 16.75 -20.51 20.48
N SER A 277 15.62 -20.66 19.78
CA SER A 277 14.64 -19.59 19.62
C SER A 277 13.49 -19.78 20.62
N ILE A 278 13.14 -18.69 21.30
CA ILE A 278 12.00 -18.59 22.21
C ILE A 278 11.13 -17.41 21.74
N SER A 279 10.52 -17.54 20.57
CA SER A 279 9.61 -16.51 20.03
C SER A 279 8.18 -17.00 19.99
N ALA A 280 7.27 -16.21 20.57
CA ALA A 280 5.83 -16.41 20.50
C ALA A 280 5.15 -15.53 19.44
N HIS A 281 5.87 -14.57 18.84
CA HIS A 281 5.30 -13.55 17.95
C HIS A 281 5.63 -13.78 16.47
N SER A 282 6.79 -14.36 16.17
CA SER A 282 7.25 -14.65 14.80
C SER A 282 6.82 -16.02 14.29
N LEU A 283 6.01 -16.71 15.09
CA LEU A 283 5.53 -18.05 14.87
C LEU A 283 4.08 -18.09 15.37
N TYR A 284 3.23 -18.82 14.66
CA TYR A 284 1.98 -19.28 15.26
C TYR A 284 2.17 -20.71 15.76
N SER A 285 1.69 -20.96 16.97
CA SER A 285 1.63 -22.30 17.54
C SER A 285 0.28 -22.48 18.22
N GLN A 286 -0.39 -23.58 17.90
CA GLN A 286 -1.66 -23.95 18.50
C GLN A 286 -1.59 -25.40 18.92
N ILE A 287 -1.73 -25.65 20.22
CA ILE A 287 -2.05 -26.96 20.76
C ILE A 287 -3.52 -26.92 21.19
N PRO A 288 -4.39 -27.78 20.63
CA PRO A 288 -5.77 -27.88 21.04
C PRO A 288 -5.90 -28.20 22.54
N ALA A 289 -6.71 -27.43 23.25
CA ALA A 289 -7.03 -27.73 24.64
C ALA A 289 -7.77 -29.07 24.74
N ALA A 290 -7.67 -29.74 25.89
CA ALA A 290 -8.25 -31.07 26.10
C ALA A 290 -9.77 -31.13 25.84
N PHE A 291 -10.49 -30.00 25.98
CA PHE A 291 -11.93 -29.89 25.72
C PHE A 291 -12.30 -29.65 24.25
N ASN A 292 -11.34 -29.28 23.39
CA ASN A 292 -11.56 -29.02 21.97
C ASN A 292 -10.53 -29.77 21.11
N ARG A 293 -10.49 -31.10 21.25
CA ARG A 293 -9.54 -31.99 20.54
C ARG A 293 -9.72 -32.03 19.02
N GLN A 294 -10.80 -31.45 18.49
CA GLN A 294 -11.07 -31.42 17.05
C GLN A 294 -10.27 -30.34 16.33
N LEU A 295 -9.84 -29.27 17.02
CA LEU A 295 -8.96 -28.28 16.43
C LEU A 295 -7.63 -28.90 15.98
N PRO A 296 -7.02 -28.39 14.90
CA PRO A 296 -5.72 -28.85 14.46
C PRO A 296 -4.64 -28.37 15.43
N SER A 297 -3.65 -29.23 15.65
CA SER A 297 -2.36 -28.82 16.21
C SER A 297 -1.54 -28.25 15.08
N VAL A 298 -1.04 -27.03 15.21
CA VAL A 298 -0.25 -26.38 14.16
C VAL A 298 0.94 -25.66 14.76
N ILE A 299 2.03 -25.63 14.00
CA ILE A 299 3.18 -24.78 14.26
C ILE A 299 3.78 -24.33 12.93
N GLY A 300 4.03 -23.03 12.78
CA GLY A 300 4.55 -22.48 11.53
C GLY A 300 5.04 -21.06 11.67
N THR A 301 5.60 -20.52 10.59
CA THR A 301 6.19 -19.18 10.57
C THR A 301 5.15 -18.09 10.37
N HIS A 302 5.37 -16.96 11.03
CA HIS A 302 4.57 -15.74 10.87
C HIS A 302 5.51 -14.55 10.84
N PHE A 303 6.04 -14.25 9.66
CA PHE A 303 6.93 -13.11 9.47
C PHE A 303 6.21 -12.00 8.72
N HIS A 304 6.20 -10.80 9.29
CA HIS A 304 5.75 -9.60 8.61
C HIS A 304 6.93 -8.77 8.11
N SER A 305 8.06 -8.87 8.80
CA SER A 305 9.28 -8.13 8.54
C SER A 305 10.52 -8.97 8.85
N ASP A 306 11.69 -8.53 8.38
CA ASP A 306 12.97 -9.14 8.76
C ASP A 306 13.19 -9.09 10.29
N SER A 307 12.52 -8.18 10.99
CA SER A 307 12.55 -8.09 12.46
C SER A 307 11.89 -9.28 13.15
N ASP A 308 11.00 -9.99 12.47
CA ASP A 308 10.39 -11.23 12.95
C ASP A 308 11.30 -12.42 12.66
N ALA A 309 11.93 -12.46 11.47
CA ALA A 309 12.86 -13.53 11.09
C ALA A 309 14.05 -13.63 12.06
N LYS A 310 14.64 -12.50 12.48
CA LYS A 310 15.74 -12.43 13.47
C LYS A 310 15.39 -12.95 14.88
N GLN A 311 14.13 -13.26 15.14
CA GLN A 311 13.72 -13.92 16.38
C GLN A 311 13.79 -15.44 16.28
N LEU A 312 13.73 -15.99 15.06
CA LEU A 312 13.78 -17.43 14.82
C LEU A 312 15.20 -17.93 14.54
N PHE A 313 16.01 -17.18 13.79
CA PHE A 313 17.40 -17.53 13.46
C PHE A 313 18.23 -16.25 13.19
N PRO A 314 19.57 -16.32 13.27
CA PRO A 314 20.43 -15.17 12.97
C PRO A 314 20.32 -14.75 11.49
N ILE A 315 20.16 -13.45 11.20
CA ILE A 315 19.99 -12.95 9.83
C ILE A 315 21.16 -12.07 9.39
N VAL A 316 21.42 -11.95 8.09
CA VAL A 316 22.30 -10.91 7.55
C VAL A 316 21.57 -9.57 7.60
N LEU A 317 22.22 -8.55 8.14
CA LEU A 317 21.66 -7.20 8.25
C LEU A 317 21.67 -6.50 6.89
N GLY A 318 20.55 -5.89 6.52
CA GLY A 318 20.40 -5.11 5.29
C GLY A 318 18.94 -5.09 4.85
N SER A 319 18.53 -4.06 4.12
CA SER A 319 17.19 -4.00 3.54
C SER A 319 17.11 -4.87 2.29
N GLY A 320 16.18 -5.82 2.26
CA GLY A 320 15.91 -6.60 1.06
C GLY A 320 17.02 -7.57 0.66
N VAL A 321 17.79 -8.08 1.63
CA VAL A 321 18.80 -9.12 1.40
C VAL A 321 18.08 -10.40 0.97
N ARG A 322 18.44 -10.92 -0.21
CA ARG A 322 17.86 -12.11 -0.82
C ARG A 322 18.93 -13.15 -1.08
N SER A 323 18.60 -14.41 -0.85
CA SER A 323 19.50 -15.53 -1.14
C SER A 323 18.71 -16.83 -1.31
N PRO A 324 19.21 -17.81 -2.08
CA PRO A 324 18.73 -19.17 -2.03
C PRO A 324 18.81 -19.74 -0.61
N LEU A 325 17.75 -20.43 -0.17
CA LEU A 325 17.65 -21.05 1.14
C LEU A 325 17.44 -22.57 1.00
N SER A 326 18.08 -23.34 1.88
CA SER A 326 17.84 -24.78 2.03
C SER A 326 17.28 -25.02 3.42
N LEU A 327 16.11 -25.67 3.51
CA LEU A 327 15.40 -25.90 4.76
C LEU A 327 15.25 -27.40 5.03
N CYS A 328 15.64 -27.84 6.22
CA CYS A 328 15.27 -29.15 6.77
C CYS A 328 14.58 -28.98 8.12
N LEU A 329 13.46 -29.68 8.29
CA LEU A 329 12.67 -29.69 9.51
C LEU A 329 12.74 -31.06 10.19
N PHE A 330 13.05 -31.05 11.49
CA PHE A 330 12.98 -32.22 12.36
C PHE A 330 11.72 -32.12 13.20
N HIS A 331 10.78 -33.04 12.97
CA HIS A 331 9.43 -32.98 13.51
C HIS A 331 8.98 -34.37 14.03
N ASP A 332 7.83 -34.40 14.70
CA ASP A 332 7.31 -35.65 15.25
C ASP A 332 6.68 -36.50 14.12
N ASP A 333 6.66 -37.83 14.28
CA ASP A 333 6.18 -38.76 13.24
C ASP A 333 4.71 -38.54 12.84
N SER A 334 3.90 -38.01 13.76
CA SER A 334 2.48 -37.70 13.53
C SER A 334 2.24 -36.40 12.77
N ASP A 335 3.27 -35.56 12.60
CA ASP A 335 3.15 -34.28 11.91
C ASP A 335 3.22 -34.46 10.39
N MET A 336 2.28 -33.84 9.69
CA MET A 336 2.46 -33.49 8.28
C MET A 336 3.18 -32.15 8.19
N VAL A 337 4.06 -32.00 7.21
CA VAL A 337 4.84 -30.77 7.05
C VAL A 337 4.74 -30.28 5.62
N THR A 338 4.40 -29.00 5.48
CA THR A 338 4.32 -28.30 4.19
C THR A 338 5.18 -27.03 4.24
N SER A 339 5.63 -26.60 3.07
CA SER A 339 6.45 -25.41 2.88
C SER A 339 6.21 -24.85 1.48
N SER A 340 6.67 -23.62 1.25
CA SER A 340 6.70 -22.93 -0.05
C SER A 340 7.26 -23.78 -1.19
N PHE A 341 8.20 -24.68 -0.89
CA PHE A 341 8.88 -25.51 -1.87
C PHE A 341 8.53 -27.01 -1.70
N PRO A 342 8.60 -27.81 -2.76
CA PRO A 342 8.37 -29.25 -2.69
C PRO A 342 9.37 -29.94 -1.75
N SER A 343 8.97 -31.09 -1.20
CA SER A 343 9.86 -31.91 -0.39
C SER A 343 10.88 -32.63 -1.28
N ASP A 344 12.16 -32.48 -0.96
CA ASP A 344 13.23 -33.25 -1.59
C ASP A 344 13.36 -34.61 -0.90
N ARG A 345 12.99 -35.67 -1.62
CA ARG A 345 12.97 -37.04 -1.09
C ARG A 345 14.37 -37.58 -0.82
N ASP A 346 15.34 -37.24 -1.65
CA ASP A 346 16.70 -37.76 -1.57
C ASP A 346 17.50 -37.04 -0.47
N ALA A 347 17.34 -35.72 -0.36
CA ALA A 347 17.86 -34.95 0.76
C ALA A 347 17.24 -35.40 2.09
N SER A 348 15.92 -35.61 2.12
CA SER A 348 15.23 -36.12 3.31
C SER A 348 15.73 -37.52 3.72
N ALA A 349 15.95 -38.41 2.75
CA ALA A 349 16.46 -39.76 3.02
C ALA A 349 17.91 -39.75 3.53
N SER A 350 18.73 -38.81 3.05
CA SER A 350 20.10 -38.63 3.50
C SER A 350 20.16 -38.03 4.90
N ALA A 351 19.38 -36.98 5.17
CA ALA A 351 19.31 -36.32 6.47
C ALA A 351 18.70 -37.22 7.56
N ARG A 352 17.79 -38.14 7.22
CA ARG A 352 17.29 -39.16 8.16
C ARG A 352 18.38 -40.03 8.79
N ARG A 353 19.50 -40.24 8.11
CA ARG A 353 20.63 -41.02 8.68
C ARG A 353 21.40 -40.23 9.75
N ALA A 354 21.21 -38.91 9.81
CA ALA A 354 21.78 -37.99 10.79
C ALA A 354 20.72 -37.45 11.77
N ALA A 355 19.51 -38.03 11.78
CA ALA A 355 18.39 -37.51 12.56
C ALA A 355 18.62 -37.62 14.08
N VAL A 356 18.03 -36.67 14.80
CA VAL A 356 17.93 -36.70 16.26
C VAL A 356 17.01 -37.87 16.66
N ASP A 357 17.41 -38.67 17.66
CA ASP A 357 16.65 -39.85 18.11
C ASP A 357 15.15 -39.54 18.30
N GLY A 358 14.30 -40.29 17.59
CA GLY A 358 12.84 -40.23 17.70
C GLY A 358 12.15 -39.12 16.89
N LYS A 359 12.85 -38.41 16.00
CA LYS A 359 12.25 -37.42 15.08
C LYS A 359 12.41 -37.79 13.61
N ARG A 360 11.42 -37.40 12.81
CA ARG A 360 11.46 -37.50 11.35
C ARG A 360 12.06 -36.22 10.76
N THR A 361 12.84 -36.38 9.71
CA THR A 361 13.38 -35.26 8.93
C THR A 361 12.66 -35.15 7.59
N THR A 362 12.26 -33.92 7.27
CA THR A 362 11.75 -33.52 5.96
C THR A 362 12.56 -32.31 5.48
N CYS A 363 13.26 -32.48 4.36
CA CYS A 363 14.02 -31.43 3.68
C CYS A 363 13.27 -30.97 2.42
N PHE A 364 13.42 -29.69 2.10
CA PHE A 364 12.79 -29.06 0.95
C PHE A 364 13.82 -28.73 -0.13
N GLU A 365 13.35 -28.65 -1.36
CA GLU A 365 14.16 -28.18 -2.48
C GLU A 365 14.74 -26.79 -2.20
N LYS A 366 15.95 -26.54 -2.71
CA LYS A 366 16.63 -25.25 -2.58
C LYS A 366 15.78 -24.16 -3.25
N THR A 367 15.55 -23.06 -2.54
CA THR A 367 14.70 -21.98 -3.04
C THR A 367 15.40 -21.19 -4.16
N LYS A 368 14.60 -20.51 -4.98
CA LYS A 368 15.07 -19.30 -5.69
C LYS A 368 15.46 -18.22 -4.67
N PRO A 369 16.19 -17.16 -5.05
CA PRO A 369 16.54 -16.10 -4.10
C PRO A 369 15.28 -15.48 -3.47
N ILE A 370 15.14 -15.63 -2.16
CA ILE A 370 14.03 -15.09 -1.36
C ILE A 370 14.57 -14.21 -0.24
N GLN A 371 13.75 -13.29 0.28
CA GLN A 371 14.14 -12.58 1.49
C GLN A 371 14.13 -13.50 2.70
N GLN A 372 14.92 -13.14 3.71
CA GLN A 372 15.02 -13.90 4.95
C GLN A 372 13.68 -13.97 5.71
N ARG A 373 12.74 -13.05 5.48
CA ARG A 373 11.35 -13.09 5.98
C ARG A 373 10.38 -13.93 5.15
N ASP A 374 10.74 -14.35 3.94
CA ASP A 374 9.80 -14.93 2.97
C ASP A 374 9.77 -16.47 2.96
N PHE A 375 10.60 -17.16 3.75
CA PHE A 375 10.45 -18.60 3.86
C PHE A 375 9.31 -18.95 4.82
N ALA A 376 8.58 -20.01 4.49
CA ALA A 376 7.53 -20.49 5.34
C ALA A 376 7.42 -22.00 5.41
N PHE A 377 6.96 -22.46 6.57
CA PHE A 377 6.58 -23.83 6.80
C PHE A 377 5.39 -23.91 7.74
N LEU A 378 4.71 -25.05 7.66
CA LEU A 378 3.68 -25.46 8.60
C LEU A 378 3.88 -26.93 8.91
N ALA A 379 4.08 -27.26 10.19
CA ALA A 379 3.94 -28.60 10.71
C ALA A 379 2.59 -28.70 11.42
N HIS A 380 1.81 -29.72 11.09
CA HIS A 380 0.40 -29.77 11.45
C HIS A 380 -0.14 -31.19 11.62
N GLN A 381 -1.19 -31.30 12.43
CA GLN A 381 -1.96 -32.53 12.66
C GLN A 381 -3.46 -32.24 12.52
N LYS A 382 -4.24 -33.24 12.12
CA LYS A 382 -5.71 -33.16 11.98
C LYS A 382 -6.19 -32.08 11.00
N THR A 383 -5.45 -31.95 9.91
CA THR A 383 -5.85 -31.20 8.71
C THR A 383 -5.72 -32.14 7.51
N GLU A 384 -6.32 -31.75 6.40
CA GLU A 384 -6.19 -32.43 5.11
C GLU A 384 -5.67 -31.44 4.06
N SER A 385 -5.10 -31.98 2.98
CA SER A 385 -4.70 -31.19 1.81
C SER A 385 -5.53 -31.60 0.59
N ILE A 386 -6.12 -30.63 -0.10
CA ILE A 386 -6.69 -30.82 -1.44
C ILE A 386 -5.70 -30.27 -2.45
N PHE A 387 -5.46 -31.04 -3.50
CA PHE A 387 -4.59 -30.66 -4.61
C PHE A 387 -5.42 -30.48 -5.87
N PHE A 388 -5.32 -29.31 -6.49
CA PHE A 388 -5.95 -29.02 -7.77
C PHE A 388 -4.92 -29.00 -8.91
N ASN A 389 -5.34 -29.46 -10.09
CA ASN A 389 -4.58 -29.43 -11.35
C ASN A 389 -3.32 -30.31 -11.40
N LYS A 390 -3.37 -31.52 -10.81
CA LYS A 390 -2.26 -32.50 -10.80
C LYS A 390 -1.75 -32.98 -12.17
N THR A 391 -2.49 -32.72 -13.25
CA THR A 391 -2.28 -33.39 -14.56
C THR A 391 -1.68 -32.49 -15.64
N SER A 392 -1.62 -31.17 -15.45
CA SER A 392 -1.01 -30.25 -16.42
C SER A 392 0.42 -29.92 -15.98
N SER A 393 1.42 -30.35 -16.74
CA SER A 393 2.83 -30.06 -16.45
C SER A 393 3.21 -28.58 -16.55
N ALA A 394 2.33 -27.74 -17.11
CA ALA A 394 2.57 -26.33 -17.35
C ALA A 394 1.86 -25.39 -16.35
N ALA A 395 0.95 -25.91 -15.51
CA ALA A 395 0.16 -25.07 -14.60
C ALA A 395 0.61 -25.26 -13.14
N THR A 396 0.63 -24.17 -12.39
CA THR A 396 0.92 -24.20 -10.94
C THR A 396 -0.11 -25.05 -10.21
N GLU A 397 0.37 -26.06 -9.47
CA GLU A 397 -0.46 -26.88 -8.59
C GLU A 397 -0.93 -26.05 -7.40
N LEU A 398 -2.23 -26.08 -7.11
CA LEU A 398 -2.78 -25.40 -5.93
C LEU A 398 -3.04 -26.42 -4.82
N GLU A 399 -2.34 -26.26 -3.68
CA GLU A 399 -2.61 -27.02 -2.47
C GLU A 399 -3.44 -26.16 -1.51
N VAL A 400 -4.57 -26.68 -1.04
CA VAL A 400 -5.37 -26.05 0.02
C VAL A 400 -5.34 -26.95 1.25
N VAL A 401 -4.70 -26.47 2.32
CA VAL A 401 -4.66 -27.15 3.62
C VAL A 401 -5.80 -26.65 4.48
N PHE A 402 -6.69 -27.54 4.90
CA PHE A 402 -7.89 -27.19 5.65
C PHE A 402 -8.18 -28.15 6.80
N SER A 403 -9.08 -27.77 7.70
CA SER A 403 -9.49 -28.61 8.83
C SER A 403 -10.99 -28.90 8.84
N PHE A 404 -11.36 -30.16 9.02
CA PHE A 404 -12.76 -30.58 9.20
C PHE A 404 -13.42 -30.05 10.48
N ALA A 405 -12.63 -29.49 11.41
CA ALA A 405 -13.12 -28.96 12.69
C ALA A 405 -14.19 -27.86 12.54
N GLN A 406 -14.29 -27.23 11.36
CA GLN A 406 -15.27 -26.18 11.05
C GLN A 406 -16.45 -26.65 10.18
N GLY A 407 -16.60 -27.97 9.95
CA GLY A 407 -17.69 -28.51 9.13
C GLY A 407 -17.51 -28.30 7.62
N PHE A 408 -16.32 -27.92 7.16
CA PHE A 408 -16.03 -27.76 5.75
C PHE A 408 -15.71 -29.10 5.08
N SER A 409 -16.43 -29.39 4.00
CA SER A 409 -16.08 -30.45 3.05
C SER A 409 -15.13 -29.93 1.97
N PRO A 410 -14.43 -30.81 1.24
CA PRO A 410 -13.60 -30.41 0.11
C PRO A 410 -14.29 -29.52 -0.93
N SER A 411 -15.57 -29.78 -1.21
CA SER A 411 -16.39 -28.99 -2.13
C SER A 411 -16.56 -27.52 -1.72
N HIS A 412 -16.37 -27.16 -0.44
CA HIS A 412 -16.42 -25.76 -0.01
C HIS A 412 -15.19 -24.95 -0.45
N HIS A 413 -14.13 -25.60 -0.93
CA HIS A 413 -12.88 -24.95 -1.33
C HIS A 413 -12.69 -24.91 -2.86
N GLU A 414 -13.61 -25.48 -3.64
CA GLU A 414 -13.55 -25.46 -5.11
C GLU A 414 -13.54 -24.02 -5.66
N TRP A 415 -14.34 -23.12 -5.06
CA TRP A 415 -14.36 -21.72 -5.44
C TRP A 415 -13.00 -21.03 -5.21
N ILE A 416 -12.25 -21.42 -4.15
CA ILE A 416 -10.93 -20.85 -3.85
C ILE A 416 -9.98 -21.16 -5.00
N HIS A 417 -10.04 -22.37 -5.55
CA HIS A 417 -9.24 -22.75 -6.69
C HIS A 417 -9.55 -21.92 -7.94
N GLU A 418 -10.82 -21.84 -8.34
CA GLU A 418 -11.23 -21.07 -9.53
C GLU A 418 -10.85 -19.59 -9.42
N GLU A 419 -11.12 -18.99 -8.26
CA GLU A 419 -10.84 -17.59 -8.00
C GLU A 419 -9.32 -17.32 -7.94
N THR A 420 -8.54 -18.23 -7.33
CA THR A 420 -7.08 -18.11 -7.29
C THR A 420 -6.48 -18.17 -8.69
N GLN A 421 -6.92 -19.10 -9.54
CA GLN A 421 -6.42 -19.23 -10.90
C GLN A 421 -6.72 -18.00 -11.77
N LYS A 422 -7.89 -17.36 -11.59
CA LYS A 422 -8.21 -16.11 -12.28
C LYS A 422 -7.22 -15.00 -11.91
N VAL A 423 -6.96 -14.81 -10.62
CA VAL A 423 -6.00 -13.78 -10.16
C VAL A 423 -4.58 -14.12 -10.60
N LEU A 424 -4.14 -15.38 -10.49
CA LEU A 424 -2.81 -15.82 -10.96
C LEU A 424 -2.61 -15.51 -12.45
N SER A 425 -3.61 -15.84 -13.28
CA SER A 425 -3.57 -15.56 -14.72
C SER A 425 -3.47 -14.06 -15.01
N SER A 426 -4.32 -13.25 -14.37
CA SER A 426 -4.30 -11.80 -14.57
C SER A 426 -3.01 -11.14 -14.09
N VAL A 427 -2.46 -11.56 -12.95
CA VAL A 427 -1.17 -11.03 -12.48
C VAL A 427 -0.03 -11.43 -13.41
N SER A 428 -0.05 -12.66 -13.92
CA SER A 428 0.92 -13.13 -14.93
C SER A 428 0.84 -12.29 -16.21
N GLU A 429 -0.37 -11.93 -16.67
CA GLU A 429 -0.57 -11.06 -17.82
C GLU A 429 -0.12 -9.61 -17.58
N TRP A 430 -0.38 -9.09 -16.38
CA TRP A 430 0.05 -7.75 -15.97
C TRP A 430 1.57 -7.62 -15.89
N THR A 431 2.23 -8.64 -15.37
CA THR A 431 3.67 -8.66 -15.14
C THR A 431 4.46 -9.22 -16.33
N SER A 432 3.80 -9.89 -17.27
CA SER A 432 4.44 -10.75 -18.29
C SER A 432 5.39 -11.79 -17.68
N PHE A 433 5.21 -12.11 -16.40
CA PHE A 433 6.05 -13.02 -15.64
C PHE A 433 5.17 -14.13 -15.05
N PRO A 434 5.31 -15.40 -15.50
CA PRO A 434 4.51 -16.49 -14.97
C PRO A 434 4.81 -16.72 -13.49
N PHE A 435 3.87 -17.32 -12.76
CA PHE A 435 4.13 -17.69 -11.38
C PHE A 435 5.34 -18.63 -11.31
N PRO A 436 6.38 -18.32 -10.51
CA PRO A 436 7.69 -18.97 -10.67
C PRO A 436 7.81 -20.32 -9.99
N LEU A 437 6.85 -20.71 -9.15
CA LEU A 437 6.91 -21.98 -8.42
C LEU A 437 5.93 -22.99 -9.02
N SER A 438 6.30 -24.27 -8.92
CA SER A 438 5.44 -25.38 -9.36
C SER A 438 4.17 -25.50 -8.52
N ARG A 439 4.16 -24.95 -7.30
CA ARG A 439 3.05 -25.06 -6.35
C ARG A 439 2.81 -23.77 -5.57
N LEU A 440 1.54 -23.48 -5.28
CA LEU A 440 1.10 -22.48 -4.32
C LEU A 440 0.28 -23.19 -3.21
N THR A 441 0.66 -22.98 -1.95
CA THR A 441 -0.03 -23.57 -0.79
C THR A 441 -0.86 -22.50 -0.07
N LEU A 442 -2.16 -22.74 0.08
CA LEU A 442 -3.12 -21.91 0.81
C LEU A 442 -3.54 -22.61 2.11
N ILE A 443 -3.43 -21.91 3.24
CA ILE A 443 -3.83 -22.44 4.53
C ILE A 443 -5.17 -21.82 4.96
N ASP A 444 -6.20 -22.67 4.99
CA ASP A 444 -7.57 -22.39 5.43
C ASP A 444 -7.91 -23.26 6.66
N ALA A 445 -7.21 -23.00 7.76
CA ALA A 445 -7.42 -23.71 9.03
C ALA A 445 -7.49 -22.70 10.18
N PRO A 446 -8.22 -22.96 11.30
CA PRO A 446 -8.23 -22.10 12.47
C PRO A 446 -6.85 -22.00 13.11
N ILE A 447 -6.05 -21.06 12.59
CA ILE A 447 -4.70 -20.76 13.01
C ILE A 447 -4.73 -19.40 13.71
N PRO A 448 -4.03 -19.24 14.85
CA PRO A 448 -4.05 -18.00 15.63
C PRO A 448 -3.17 -16.91 15.00
N VAL A 449 -3.42 -16.56 13.73
CA VAL A 449 -2.75 -15.42 13.07
C VAL A 449 -3.54 -14.13 13.27
N SER A 450 -2.83 -13.06 13.65
CA SER A 450 -3.45 -11.74 13.86
C SER A 450 -3.80 -11.05 12.54
N HIS A 451 -3.02 -11.33 11.48
CA HIS A 451 -3.17 -10.82 10.12
C HIS A 451 -2.69 -11.86 9.09
N PRO A 452 -3.20 -11.83 7.83
CA PRO A 452 -2.72 -12.69 6.75
C PRO A 452 -1.22 -12.47 6.47
N VAL A 453 -0.52 -13.53 6.08
CA VAL A 453 0.90 -13.51 5.71
C VAL A 453 1.05 -14.31 4.42
N SER A 454 1.81 -13.78 3.46
CA SER A 454 1.93 -14.31 2.08
C SER A 454 3.38 -14.41 1.60
N PRO A 455 4.22 -15.23 2.26
CA PRO A 455 5.53 -15.61 1.75
C PRO A 455 5.40 -16.27 0.37
N LEU A 456 6.47 -16.19 -0.43
CA LEU A 456 6.46 -16.76 -1.78
C LEU A 456 6.13 -18.27 -1.72
N GLY A 457 5.13 -18.72 -2.48
CA GLY A 457 4.63 -20.09 -2.51
C GLY A 457 3.68 -20.48 -1.38
N PHE A 458 3.43 -19.61 -0.40
CA PHE A 458 2.74 -20.01 0.83
C PHE A 458 1.89 -18.88 1.43
N ILE A 459 0.57 -19.09 1.50
CA ILE A 459 -0.39 -18.07 1.95
C ILE A 459 -1.14 -18.58 3.17
N VAL A 460 -1.04 -17.85 4.28
CA VAL A 460 -1.85 -18.11 5.48
C VAL A 460 -2.99 -17.11 5.54
N LEU A 461 -4.21 -17.60 5.39
CA LEU A 461 -5.42 -16.78 5.52
C LEU A 461 -5.81 -16.66 6.99
N LYS A 462 -6.37 -15.51 7.36
CA LYS A 462 -6.89 -15.32 8.72
C LYS A 462 -8.22 -16.06 8.86
N SER A 463 -8.16 -17.26 9.40
CA SER A 463 -9.31 -18.14 9.54
C SER A 463 -10.14 -17.79 10.77
N GLY A 464 -11.23 -17.06 10.55
CA GLY A 464 -12.32 -16.93 11.53
C GLY A 464 -13.65 -17.10 10.81
N SER A 465 -14.22 -18.30 10.83
CA SER A 465 -15.62 -18.63 10.44
C SER A 465 -16.17 -18.11 9.09
N LEU A 466 -15.36 -17.49 8.22
CA LEU A 466 -15.81 -16.74 7.03
C LEU A 466 -15.35 -17.37 5.70
N LEU A 467 -14.43 -18.33 5.72
CA LEU A 467 -13.86 -18.96 4.52
C LEU A 467 -14.83 -19.89 3.79
N GLY A 468 -15.85 -20.41 4.49
CA GLY A 468 -16.91 -21.22 3.88
C GLY A 468 -17.97 -20.45 3.08
N ASN A 469 -17.90 -19.12 3.00
CA ASN A 469 -18.90 -18.35 2.27
C ASN A 469 -18.28 -17.42 1.21
N PRO A 470 -18.37 -17.78 -0.10
CA PRO A 470 -17.79 -17.01 -1.19
C PRO A 470 -18.45 -15.62 -1.39
N LYS A 471 -19.53 -15.29 -0.66
CA LYS A 471 -20.23 -14.00 -0.74
C LYS A 471 -19.56 -12.88 0.07
N VAL A 472 -18.52 -13.18 0.84
CA VAL A 472 -17.87 -12.18 1.70
C VAL A 472 -16.80 -11.41 0.91
N ALA A 473 -17.13 -10.18 0.49
CA ALA A 473 -16.25 -9.33 -0.32
C ALA A 473 -14.86 -9.08 0.33
N THR A 474 -14.80 -8.95 1.66
CA THR A 474 -13.53 -8.73 2.38
C THR A 474 -12.58 -9.94 2.28
N MET A 475 -13.12 -11.15 2.15
CA MET A 475 -12.31 -12.36 1.98
C MET A 475 -11.68 -12.41 0.59
N ARG A 476 -12.48 -12.13 -0.44
CA ARG A 476 -11.98 -12.00 -1.82
C ARG A 476 -10.90 -10.92 -1.91
N GLN A 477 -11.13 -9.76 -1.28
CA GLN A 477 -10.11 -8.71 -1.18
C GLN A 477 -8.82 -9.22 -0.54
N SER A 478 -8.91 -9.93 0.59
CA SER A 478 -7.74 -10.49 1.26
C SER A 478 -7.01 -11.50 0.37
N LEU A 479 -7.72 -12.45 -0.23
CA LEU A 479 -7.15 -13.49 -1.10
C LEU A 479 -6.43 -12.87 -2.29
N MET A 480 -7.10 -11.99 -3.03
CA MET A 480 -6.52 -11.29 -4.18
C MET A 480 -5.26 -10.52 -3.79
N ARG A 481 -5.29 -9.81 -2.65
CA ARG A 481 -4.12 -9.09 -2.14
C ARG A 481 -2.95 -10.03 -1.85
N GLN A 482 -3.20 -11.18 -1.22
CA GLN A 482 -2.13 -12.14 -0.91
C GLN A 482 -1.55 -12.75 -2.20
N ILE A 483 -2.38 -13.09 -3.19
CA ILE A 483 -1.92 -13.63 -4.48
C ILE A 483 -1.07 -12.60 -5.24
N ILE A 484 -1.50 -11.33 -5.33
CA ILE A 484 -0.69 -10.26 -5.94
C ILE A 484 0.65 -10.11 -5.19
N GLY A 485 0.62 -10.26 -3.86
CA GLY A 485 1.81 -10.25 -3.00
C GLY A 485 2.84 -11.35 -3.32
N GLN A 486 2.46 -12.41 -4.03
CA GLN A 486 3.39 -13.42 -4.49
C GLN A 486 4.37 -12.86 -5.53
N TRP A 487 3.92 -11.94 -6.39
CA TRP A 487 4.79 -11.22 -7.32
C TRP A 487 5.46 -10.03 -6.63
N ILE A 488 4.68 -9.19 -5.95
CA ILE A 488 5.17 -7.99 -5.28
C ILE A 488 5.38 -8.28 -3.78
N GLY A 489 6.63 -8.28 -3.34
CA GLY A 489 7.09 -8.80 -2.05
C GLY A 489 7.79 -10.14 -2.26
N GLY A 490 7.06 -11.12 -2.83
CA GLY A 490 7.57 -12.47 -3.08
C GLY A 490 8.68 -12.54 -4.14
N VAL A 491 8.38 -12.28 -5.42
CA VAL A 491 9.39 -12.31 -6.50
C VAL A 491 10.20 -11.02 -6.55
N LEU A 492 9.53 -9.88 -6.60
CA LEU A 492 10.15 -8.57 -6.67
C LEU A 492 9.85 -7.84 -5.37
N SER A 493 10.88 -7.36 -4.69
CA SER A 493 10.71 -6.72 -3.38
C SER A 493 11.16 -5.26 -3.35
N SER A 494 10.62 -4.48 -2.42
CA SER A 494 10.94 -3.07 -2.22
C SER A 494 10.74 -2.64 -0.77
N GLU A 495 10.81 -1.33 -0.53
CA GLU A 495 10.38 -0.73 0.74
C GLU A 495 8.91 -1.07 0.99
N MET A 496 8.58 -1.42 2.24
CA MET A 496 7.24 -1.91 2.63
C MET A 496 6.07 -1.04 2.13
N CYS A 497 6.21 0.29 2.16
CA CYS A 497 5.13 1.16 1.68
C CYS A 497 5.01 1.24 0.16
N VAL A 498 6.10 1.02 -0.58
CA VAL A 498 6.07 0.90 -2.05
C VAL A 498 5.39 -0.41 -2.44
N GLU A 499 5.75 -1.51 -1.79
CA GLU A 499 5.09 -2.82 -1.97
C GLU A 499 3.59 -2.72 -1.68
N ASP A 500 3.22 -2.20 -0.50
CA ASP A 500 1.83 -2.09 -0.06
C ASP A 500 0.99 -1.21 -1.01
N ALA A 501 1.56 -0.10 -1.47
CA ALA A 501 0.90 0.81 -2.40
C ALA A 501 0.69 0.18 -3.79
N LEU A 502 1.71 -0.51 -4.32
CA LEU A 502 1.64 -1.15 -5.63
C LEU A 502 0.69 -2.36 -5.61
N ILE A 503 0.74 -3.19 -4.58
CA ILE A 503 -0.21 -4.30 -4.37
C ILE A 503 -1.64 -3.76 -4.33
N THR A 504 -1.88 -2.68 -3.58
CA THR A 504 -3.20 -2.07 -3.47
C THR A 504 -3.69 -1.52 -4.80
N TYR A 505 -2.81 -0.88 -5.57
CA TYR A 505 -3.15 -0.38 -6.90
C TYR A 505 -3.50 -1.51 -7.88
N LEU A 506 -2.66 -2.55 -7.98
CA LEU A 506 -2.91 -3.71 -8.83
C LEU A 506 -4.19 -4.44 -8.42
N GLN A 507 -4.46 -4.52 -7.12
CA GLN A 507 -5.71 -5.07 -6.62
C GLN A 507 -6.93 -4.29 -7.16
N TRP A 508 -6.86 -2.97 -7.26
CA TRP A 508 -7.94 -2.17 -7.81
C TRP A 508 -8.06 -2.37 -9.32
N ARG A 509 -6.95 -2.27 -10.07
CA ARG A 509 -6.95 -2.40 -11.54
C ARG A 509 -7.35 -3.77 -12.04
N ILE A 510 -6.75 -4.84 -11.50
CA ILE A 510 -7.11 -6.21 -11.88
C ILE A 510 -8.57 -6.48 -11.54
N ASN A 511 -9.09 -5.96 -10.41
CA ASN A 511 -10.50 -6.16 -10.07
C ASN A 511 -11.45 -5.45 -11.05
N ASP A 512 -11.04 -4.30 -11.62
CA ASP A 512 -11.81 -3.64 -12.67
C ASP A 512 -11.91 -4.50 -13.94
N GLU A 513 -10.89 -5.32 -14.22
CA GLU A 513 -10.82 -6.19 -15.42
C GLU A 513 -11.59 -7.50 -15.25
N ILE A 514 -11.36 -8.22 -14.15
CA ILE A 514 -11.95 -9.56 -13.94
C ILE A 514 -13.24 -9.55 -13.10
N ALA A 515 -13.64 -8.38 -12.57
CA ALA A 515 -14.80 -8.21 -11.69
C ALA A 515 -14.82 -9.22 -10.51
N PHE A 516 -13.64 -9.48 -9.94
CA PHE A 516 -13.41 -10.48 -8.88
C PHE A 516 -14.35 -10.28 -7.67
N ILE A 517 -14.51 -9.02 -7.26
CA ILE A 517 -15.43 -8.59 -6.21
C ILE A 517 -16.60 -7.87 -6.88
N ALA A 518 -17.73 -8.57 -7.00
CA ALA A 518 -18.94 -8.01 -7.58
C ALA A 518 -19.40 -6.75 -6.83
N ASN A 519 -19.90 -5.76 -7.58
CA ASN A 519 -20.41 -4.47 -7.08
C ASN A 519 -19.37 -3.62 -6.33
N GLN A 520 -18.08 -3.90 -6.48
CA GLN A 520 -17.06 -2.98 -5.98
C GLN A 520 -16.93 -1.77 -6.91
N GLU A 521 -16.71 -0.61 -6.30
CA GLU A 521 -16.36 0.60 -7.03
C GLU A 521 -15.05 0.43 -7.82
N ASN A 522 -14.99 1.11 -8.97
CA ASN A 522 -13.83 1.06 -9.85
C ASN A 522 -12.62 1.80 -9.24
N THR A 523 -11.44 1.63 -9.87
CA THR A 523 -10.21 2.28 -9.41
C THR A 523 -10.35 3.80 -9.26
N THR A 524 -10.97 4.47 -10.23
CA THR A 524 -11.15 5.93 -10.20
C THR A 524 -11.95 6.38 -8.98
N GLU A 525 -13.02 5.67 -8.65
CA GLU A 525 -13.86 5.97 -7.50
C GLU A 525 -13.15 5.66 -6.17
N LYS A 526 -12.38 4.57 -6.09
CA LYS A 526 -11.53 4.28 -4.92
C LYS A 526 -10.48 5.36 -4.69
N VAL A 527 -9.85 5.86 -5.75
CA VAL A 527 -8.91 7.00 -5.67
C VAL A 527 -9.63 8.26 -5.19
N ARG A 528 -10.85 8.50 -5.67
CA ARG A 528 -11.70 9.61 -5.19
C ARG A 528 -11.98 9.50 -3.69
N GLN A 529 -12.28 8.30 -3.20
CA GLN A 529 -12.53 8.04 -1.77
C GLN A 529 -11.28 8.11 -0.90
N SER A 530 -10.09 7.86 -1.47
CA SER A 530 -8.82 8.04 -0.76
C SER A 530 -8.54 9.51 -0.41
N ARG A 531 -9.23 10.47 -1.06
CA ARG A 531 -9.08 11.90 -0.76
C ARG A 531 -9.62 12.19 0.65
N PRO A 532 -8.96 13.10 1.40
CA PRO A 532 -9.37 13.40 2.76
C PRO A 532 -10.76 14.06 2.75
N SER A 533 -11.62 13.67 3.69
CA SER A 533 -12.91 14.35 3.90
C SER A 533 -12.76 15.72 4.59
N SER A 534 -11.58 16.00 5.18
CA SER A 534 -11.22 17.28 5.78
C SER A 534 -9.71 17.46 5.81
N LEU A 535 -9.21 18.66 5.51
CA LEU A 535 -7.77 18.99 5.55
C LEU A 535 -7.23 19.16 6.98
N ASP A 536 -8.13 19.41 7.94
CA ASP A 536 -7.83 19.51 9.38
C ASP A 536 -7.85 18.15 10.08
N SER A 537 -8.46 17.14 9.45
CA SER A 537 -8.61 15.83 10.09
C SER A 537 -7.26 15.16 10.28
N LYS A 538 -6.96 14.78 11.53
CA LYS A 538 -6.07 13.65 11.78
C LYS A 538 -6.66 12.48 11.00
N SER A 539 -5.84 11.80 10.18
CA SER A 539 -6.26 10.66 9.35
C SER A 539 -7.36 9.85 10.05
N LYS A 540 -8.56 9.83 9.46
CA LYS A 540 -9.72 9.09 9.99
C LYS A 540 -9.43 7.59 9.88
N ARG A 541 -8.70 7.04 10.85
CA ARG A 541 -8.91 5.66 11.29
C ARG A 541 -9.30 5.66 12.76
N GLY A 542 -10.41 4.96 13.01
CA GLY A 542 -10.96 4.73 14.34
C GLY A 542 -10.00 3.98 15.25
N ARG A 543 -10.42 3.86 16.51
CA ARG A 543 -9.78 3.13 17.61
C ARG A 543 -8.66 2.18 17.16
N PRO A 544 -7.42 2.34 17.67
CA PRO A 544 -6.43 1.30 17.56
C PRO A 544 -7.00 0.05 18.24
N SER A 545 -7.23 -1.00 17.45
CA SER A 545 -7.12 -2.36 17.97
C SER A 545 -5.68 -2.47 18.51
N SER A 546 -5.56 -2.60 19.82
CA SER A 546 -4.31 -2.51 20.60
C SER A 546 -3.38 -3.71 20.39
N SER A 547 -3.12 -4.14 19.16
CA SER A 547 -2.40 -5.40 18.92
C SER A 547 -1.51 -5.44 17.66
N SER A 548 -1.09 -4.32 17.09
CA SER A 548 -0.08 -4.36 16.02
C SER A 548 0.72 -3.05 15.94
N PRO A 549 2.02 -3.06 16.28
CA PRO A 549 2.93 -1.97 15.97
C PRO A 549 3.55 -2.24 14.59
N SER A 550 2.80 -1.99 13.52
CA SER A 550 3.38 -1.83 12.18
C SER A 550 3.14 -0.38 11.76
N LEU A 551 4.18 0.29 11.25
CA LEU A 551 4.04 1.62 10.65
C LEU A 551 3.04 1.50 9.50
N LEU A 552 1.81 1.98 9.71
CA LEU A 552 0.77 1.97 8.69
C LEU A 552 1.16 2.98 7.59
N CYS A 553 1.37 2.47 6.37
CA CYS A 553 1.62 3.29 5.21
C CYS A 553 0.44 4.23 4.92
N PRO A 554 0.67 5.47 4.46
CA PRO A 554 -0.42 6.40 4.16
C PRO A 554 -1.37 5.87 3.07
N ASP A 555 -2.67 5.90 3.33
CA ASP A 555 -3.74 5.45 2.39
C ASP A 555 -3.74 6.18 1.04
N ARG A 556 -3.01 7.30 0.94
CA ARG A 556 -2.84 8.09 -0.28
C ARG A 556 -1.81 7.51 -1.25
N LEU A 557 -0.94 6.61 -0.81
CA LEU A 557 0.17 6.15 -1.66
C LEU A 557 -0.29 5.43 -2.93
N PRO A 558 -1.29 4.52 -2.91
CA PRO A 558 -1.71 3.81 -4.13
C PRO A 558 -2.19 4.73 -5.26
N SER A 559 -2.71 5.92 -4.93
CA SER A 559 -3.29 6.82 -5.93
C SER A 559 -2.27 7.43 -6.89
N ILE A 560 -0.98 7.39 -6.57
CA ILE A 560 0.07 7.90 -7.48
C ILE A 560 0.16 7.10 -8.77
N PHE A 561 -0.01 5.78 -8.68
CA PHE A 561 0.04 4.88 -9.83
C PHE A 561 -1.14 5.16 -10.77
N HIS A 562 -2.33 5.43 -10.21
CA HIS A 562 -3.47 5.90 -10.98
C HIS A 562 -3.17 7.23 -11.68
N SER A 563 -2.50 8.17 -11.01
CA SER A 563 -2.14 9.45 -11.62
C SER A 563 -1.15 9.31 -12.76
N ILE A 564 -0.16 8.43 -12.63
CA ILE A 564 0.80 8.14 -13.70
C ILE A 564 0.06 7.53 -14.90
N GLU A 565 -0.79 6.51 -14.70
CA GLU A 565 -1.57 5.92 -15.80
C GLU A 565 -2.48 6.94 -16.47
N SER A 566 -3.22 7.72 -15.69
CA SER A 566 -4.21 8.67 -16.22
C SER A 566 -3.57 9.86 -16.97
N LEU A 567 -2.35 10.26 -16.61
CA LEU A 567 -1.63 11.34 -17.27
C LEU A 567 -0.92 10.86 -18.54
N TYR A 568 -0.22 9.73 -18.49
CA TYR A 568 0.65 9.27 -19.57
C TYR A 568 0.00 8.25 -20.51
N GLY A 569 -1.21 7.78 -20.19
CA GLY A 569 -2.04 6.91 -21.03
C GLY A 569 -2.26 5.52 -20.47
N ASP A 570 -3.34 4.89 -20.94
CA ASP A 570 -3.74 3.55 -20.53
C ASP A 570 -2.61 2.53 -20.78
N GLY A 571 -2.41 1.60 -19.83
CA GLY A 571 -1.38 0.56 -19.93
C GLY A 571 0.06 1.01 -19.60
N ILE A 572 0.30 2.28 -19.28
CA ILE A 572 1.61 2.75 -18.79
C ILE A 572 2.05 1.98 -17.54
N MET A 573 1.16 1.80 -16.56
CA MET A 573 1.51 1.08 -15.34
C MET A 573 1.79 -0.40 -15.59
N GLN A 574 1.09 -1.03 -16.53
CA GLN A 574 1.39 -2.40 -16.94
C GLN A 574 2.81 -2.49 -17.54
N ARG A 575 3.19 -1.55 -18.42
CA ARG A 575 4.56 -1.48 -18.96
C ARG A 575 5.63 -1.24 -17.90
N ILE A 576 5.37 -0.35 -16.92
CA ILE A 576 6.27 -0.12 -15.78
C ILE A 576 6.46 -1.42 -14.99
N VAL A 577 5.36 -2.11 -14.66
CA VAL A 577 5.42 -3.36 -13.91
C VAL A 577 6.17 -4.43 -14.69
N ARG A 578 5.86 -4.65 -15.98
CA ARG A 578 6.59 -5.59 -16.85
C ARG A 578 8.09 -5.31 -16.87
N ARG A 579 8.48 -4.04 -17.06
CA ARG A 579 9.90 -3.64 -17.09
C ARG A 579 10.63 -3.99 -15.80
N LEU A 580 9.97 -3.89 -14.63
CA LEU A 580 10.56 -4.33 -13.36
C LEU A 580 10.75 -5.84 -13.28
N PHE A 581 9.84 -6.64 -13.85
CA PHE A 581 9.97 -8.09 -13.86
C PHE A 581 10.95 -8.60 -14.92
N GLU A 582 11.07 -7.92 -16.06
CA GLU A 582 12.04 -8.23 -17.11
C GLU A 582 13.47 -7.96 -16.67
N THR A 583 13.71 -6.86 -15.95
CA THR A 583 15.09 -6.43 -15.61
C THR A 583 15.57 -6.95 -14.27
N ARG A 584 14.67 -7.37 -13.37
CA ARG A 584 14.96 -7.53 -11.94
C ARG A 584 14.22 -8.65 -11.21
N PRO A 585 14.01 -9.83 -11.81
CA PRO A 585 13.34 -10.93 -11.12
C PRO A 585 14.16 -11.38 -9.88
N PHE A 586 13.48 -11.70 -8.77
CA PHE A 586 14.12 -12.16 -7.53
C PHE A 586 15.09 -11.16 -6.86
N THR A 587 14.98 -9.87 -7.17
CA THR A 587 15.81 -8.82 -6.58
C THR A 587 15.02 -7.88 -5.67
N HIS A 588 15.75 -6.96 -5.03
CA HIS A 588 15.19 -5.83 -4.28
C HIS A 588 15.42 -4.53 -5.04
N PHE A 589 14.37 -3.73 -5.23
CA PHE A 589 14.46 -2.41 -5.84
C PHE A 589 14.09 -1.29 -4.86
N THR A 590 14.80 -0.18 -4.97
CA THR A 590 14.56 1.03 -4.17
C THR A 590 13.55 1.95 -4.84
N LEU A 591 12.96 2.88 -4.08
CA LEU A 591 12.09 3.92 -4.63
C LEU A 591 12.77 4.74 -5.76
N ASN A 592 14.08 4.97 -5.65
CA ASN A 592 14.83 5.70 -6.68
C ASN A 592 14.91 4.92 -7.99
N GLN A 593 15.08 3.61 -7.93
CA GLN A 593 15.10 2.79 -9.12
C GLN A 593 13.71 2.67 -9.75
N LEU A 594 12.65 2.58 -8.94
CA LEU A 594 11.28 2.64 -9.47
C LEU A 594 11.03 3.99 -10.17
N SER A 595 11.47 5.08 -9.57
CA SER A 595 11.41 6.43 -10.15
C SER A 595 12.14 6.52 -11.51
N GLN A 596 13.29 5.84 -11.66
CA GLN A 596 14.00 5.74 -12.93
C GLN A 596 13.18 4.98 -13.98
N VAL A 597 12.64 3.80 -13.65
CA VAL A 597 11.81 3.01 -14.56
C VAL A 597 10.57 3.79 -15.00
N VAL A 598 9.93 4.52 -14.08
CA VAL A 598 8.81 5.40 -14.43
C VAL A 598 9.24 6.48 -15.43
N SER A 599 10.41 7.10 -15.22
CA SER A 599 10.92 8.14 -16.13
C SER A 599 11.23 7.58 -17.51
N GLU A 600 11.84 6.39 -17.59
CA GLU A 600 12.16 5.68 -18.82
C GLU A 600 10.89 5.35 -19.63
N ILE A 601 9.90 4.70 -19.00
CA ILE A 601 8.70 4.22 -19.68
C ILE A 601 7.76 5.36 -20.10
N THR A 602 7.68 6.43 -19.29
CA THR A 602 6.88 7.61 -19.63
C THR A 602 7.59 8.56 -20.60
N GLY A 603 8.92 8.48 -20.70
CA GLY A 603 9.74 9.47 -21.41
C GLY A 603 9.80 10.83 -20.71
N ASP A 604 9.40 10.93 -19.44
CA ASP A 604 9.37 12.17 -18.67
C ASP A 604 10.00 12.02 -17.28
N GLN A 605 11.12 12.71 -17.06
CA GLN A 605 11.84 12.74 -15.78
C GLN A 605 11.00 13.31 -14.62
N ASN A 606 9.99 14.12 -14.93
CA ASN A 606 9.07 14.68 -13.95
C ASN A 606 8.11 13.61 -13.40
N ALA A 607 7.75 12.60 -14.19
CA ALA A 607 6.93 11.48 -13.73
C ALA A 607 7.64 10.70 -12.60
N GLY A 608 8.91 10.37 -12.80
CA GLY A 608 9.72 9.70 -11.79
C GLY A 608 9.94 10.57 -10.55
N SER A 609 10.22 11.87 -10.74
CA SER A 609 10.37 12.79 -9.61
C SER A 609 9.07 12.90 -8.80
N TYR A 610 7.93 13.01 -9.47
CA TYR A 610 6.62 13.08 -8.82
C TYR A 610 6.33 11.82 -8.00
N LEU A 611 6.62 10.63 -8.54
CA LEU A 611 6.50 9.38 -7.80
C LEU A 611 7.33 9.42 -6.51
N ARG A 612 8.62 9.75 -6.61
CA ARG A 612 9.52 9.79 -5.45
C ARG A 612 9.06 10.80 -4.41
N ASP A 613 8.67 12.00 -4.84
CA ASP A 613 8.19 13.05 -3.96
C ASP A 613 6.89 12.63 -3.26
N TRP A 614 6.03 11.84 -3.93
CA TRP A 614 4.79 11.30 -3.35
C TRP A 614 5.01 10.41 -2.14
N PHE A 615 6.07 9.58 -2.14
CA PHE A 615 6.41 8.68 -1.04
C PHE A 615 7.21 9.37 0.08
N THR A 616 7.94 10.44 -0.23
CA THR A 616 8.84 11.11 0.72
C THR A 616 8.19 12.31 1.42
N VAL A 617 7.28 13.02 0.76
CA VAL A 617 6.63 14.22 1.32
C VAL A 617 5.35 13.82 2.06
N SER A 618 5.22 14.12 3.35
CA SER A 618 4.09 13.65 4.17
C SER A 618 2.74 14.34 3.89
N SER A 619 2.74 15.51 3.26
CA SER A 619 1.51 16.27 2.96
C SER A 619 0.87 15.82 1.64
N ARG A 620 -0.19 16.52 1.22
CA ARG A 620 -0.76 16.41 -0.14
C ARG A 620 -0.51 17.73 -0.87
N PRO A 621 -0.42 17.72 -2.22
CA PRO A 621 -0.36 18.95 -3.00
C PRO A 621 -1.70 19.67 -2.92
N LEU A 622 -1.66 20.89 -2.37
CA LEU A 622 -2.79 21.80 -2.29
C LEU A 622 -2.45 23.05 -3.09
N PHE A 623 -3.34 23.44 -4.00
CA PHE A 623 -3.12 24.58 -4.86
C PHE A 623 -4.29 25.56 -4.84
N HIS A 624 -3.98 26.85 -4.94
CA HIS A 624 -4.94 27.90 -5.22
C HIS A 624 -4.64 28.53 -6.58
N GLY A 625 -5.55 28.36 -7.52
CA GLY A 625 -5.48 28.94 -8.86
C GLY A 625 -6.19 30.29 -8.92
N ARG A 626 -5.46 31.33 -9.36
CA ARG A 626 -6.03 32.64 -9.67
C ARG A 626 -5.96 32.90 -11.18
N LYS A 627 -7.10 33.16 -11.80
CA LYS A 627 -7.16 33.48 -13.23
C LYS A 627 -6.54 34.85 -13.47
N ILE A 628 -5.63 34.94 -14.44
CA ILE A 628 -5.07 36.20 -14.94
C ILE A 628 -5.22 36.25 -16.47
N ARG A 629 -4.92 37.39 -17.09
CA ARG A 629 -5.08 37.56 -18.55
C ARG A 629 -4.21 36.60 -19.37
N GLU A 630 -3.01 36.31 -18.87
CA GLU A 630 -1.98 35.51 -19.55
C GLU A 630 -2.08 34.01 -19.22
N GLY A 631 -2.97 33.62 -18.29
CA GLY A 631 -3.14 32.22 -17.88
C GLY A 631 -3.63 32.07 -16.45
N MET A 632 -3.08 31.11 -15.72
CA MET A 632 -3.42 30.82 -14.32
C MET A 632 -2.19 31.03 -13.43
N ASN A 633 -2.29 31.89 -12.42
CA ASN A 633 -1.27 31.96 -11.37
C ASN A 633 -1.60 30.90 -10.31
N LEU A 634 -0.74 29.90 -10.18
CA LEU A 634 -0.88 28.78 -9.27
C LEU A 634 -0.07 29.03 -8.01
N THR A 635 -0.72 29.06 -6.85
CA THR A 635 -0.05 29.19 -5.55
C THR A 635 -0.10 27.87 -4.78
N GLN A 636 1.04 27.38 -4.29
CA GLN A 636 1.09 26.21 -3.42
C GLN A 636 0.76 26.59 -1.97
N ILE A 637 -0.12 25.82 -1.32
CA ILE A 637 -0.64 26.15 0.01
C ILE A 637 -0.36 25.00 0.98
N ALA A 638 -0.09 25.34 2.25
CA ALA A 638 -0.02 24.36 3.32
C ALA A 638 -1.41 24.03 3.88
N ALA A 639 -1.62 22.78 4.28
CA ALA A 639 -2.77 22.46 5.13
C ALA A 639 -2.67 23.21 6.47
N PRO A 640 -3.79 23.45 7.18
CA PRO A 640 -3.74 24.21 8.42
C PRO A 640 -2.79 23.60 9.44
N LYS A 641 -2.03 24.45 10.14
CA LYS A 641 -1.03 24.05 11.16
C LYS A 641 0.12 23.18 10.62
N LYS A 642 0.38 23.19 9.32
CA LYS A 642 1.53 22.54 8.69
C LYS A 642 2.38 23.56 7.92
N GLU A 643 3.64 23.22 7.69
CA GLU A 643 4.51 23.98 6.80
C GLU A 643 4.19 23.68 5.33
N VAL A 644 4.51 24.63 4.45
CA VAL A 644 4.34 24.47 3.01
C VAL A 644 5.41 23.52 2.50
N ASN A 645 5.00 22.30 2.10
CA ASN A 645 5.86 21.45 1.30
C ASN A 645 5.62 21.79 -0.17
N LEU A 646 6.64 22.28 -0.85
CA LEU A 646 6.58 22.60 -2.27
C LEU A 646 6.65 21.30 -3.08
N TRP A 647 5.66 21.10 -3.93
CA TRP A 647 5.53 19.92 -4.77
C TRP A 647 6.04 20.18 -6.17
N ARG A 648 6.68 19.15 -6.74
CA ARG A 648 6.86 18.99 -8.18
C ARG A 648 5.89 17.93 -8.68
N LEU A 649 5.04 18.28 -9.66
CA LEU A 649 4.19 17.28 -10.32
C LEU A 649 3.68 17.70 -11.71
N PRO A 650 3.45 16.72 -12.61
CA PRO A 650 2.71 16.95 -13.85
C PRO A 650 1.21 17.16 -13.56
N ILE A 651 0.62 18.20 -14.15
CA ILE A 651 -0.82 18.49 -14.11
C ILE A 651 -1.37 18.68 -15.52
N GLU A 652 -2.64 18.33 -15.74
CA GLU A 652 -3.34 18.67 -16.97
C GLU A 652 -3.81 20.13 -16.92
N PHE A 653 -3.43 20.93 -17.90
CA PHE A 653 -3.81 22.34 -18.03
C PHE A 653 -3.89 22.72 -19.51
N ASP A 654 -5.00 23.34 -19.94
CA ASP A 654 -5.23 23.71 -21.34
C ASP A 654 -5.05 22.52 -22.33
N GLY A 655 -5.52 21.33 -21.91
CA GLY A 655 -5.42 20.10 -22.69
C GLY A 655 -4.00 19.55 -22.85
N ARG A 656 -3.02 20.10 -22.13
CA ARG A 656 -1.60 19.68 -22.15
C ARG A 656 -1.15 19.29 -20.75
N ILE A 657 -0.09 18.49 -20.67
CA ILE A 657 0.58 18.22 -19.39
C ILE A 657 1.61 19.32 -19.17
N VAL A 658 1.53 19.99 -18.01
CA VAL A 658 2.44 21.05 -17.61
C VAL A 658 3.10 20.66 -16.28
N GLU A 659 4.40 20.92 -16.17
CA GLU A 659 5.13 20.71 -14.92
C GLU A 659 4.81 21.83 -13.91
N VAL A 660 4.33 21.46 -12.73
CA VAL A 660 4.38 22.32 -11.55
C VAL A 660 5.76 22.19 -10.93
N LYS A 661 6.46 23.32 -10.83
CA LYS A 661 7.77 23.43 -10.18
C LYS A 661 7.59 23.59 -8.67
N PRO A 662 8.58 23.21 -7.85
CA PRO A 662 8.55 23.41 -6.41
C PRO A 662 8.81 24.88 -6.05
N GLU A 663 7.95 25.78 -6.53
CA GLU A 663 7.94 27.22 -6.31
C GLU A 663 6.60 27.62 -5.68
N LEU A 664 6.60 28.61 -4.79
CA LEU A 664 5.38 29.01 -4.08
C LEU A 664 4.30 29.55 -5.02
N ASN A 665 4.71 30.30 -6.04
CA ASN A 665 3.83 30.84 -7.07
C ASN A 665 4.42 30.51 -8.44
N GLN A 666 3.59 30.02 -9.34
CA GLN A 666 3.97 29.70 -10.71
C GLN A 666 2.89 30.17 -11.68
N LEU A 667 3.30 30.89 -12.72
CA LEU A 667 2.42 31.19 -13.84
C LEU A 667 2.33 30.01 -14.80
N LEU A 668 1.12 29.52 -15.02
CA LEU A 668 0.79 28.56 -16.07
C LEU A 668 0.21 29.32 -17.27
N PRO A 669 0.99 29.53 -18.35
CA PRO A 669 0.53 30.30 -19.50
C PRO A 669 -0.46 29.50 -20.34
N ILE A 670 -1.50 30.17 -20.86
CA ILE A 670 -2.42 29.56 -21.84
C ILE A 670 -1.82 29.63 -23.23
N SER A 671 -1.97 28.54 -24.00
CA SER A 671 -1.45 28.45 -25.38
C SER A 671 -2.49 28.86 -26.42
N THR A 672 -3.77 28.86 -26.04
CA THR A 672 -4.90 29.11 -26.93
C THR A 672 -5.73 30.33 -26.51
N ALA A 673 -6.60 30.79 -27.43
CA ALA A 673 -7.55 31.88 -27.21
C ALA A 673 -8.37 31.65 -25.91
N PRO A 674 -8.87 32.72 -25.25
CA PRO A 674 -9.35 32.63 -23.88
C PRO A 674 -10.44 31.56 -23.71
N ILE A 675 -10.10 30.47 -23.03
CA ILE A 675 -11.05 29.47 -22.56
C ILE A 675 -11.96 30.15 -21.53
N ASP A 676 -13.28 29.97 -21.68
CA ASP A 676 -14.28 30.60 -20.82
C ASP A 676 -13.98 30.30 -19.34
N CYS A 677 -13.88 29.01 -18.97
CA CYS A 677 -13.52 28.58 -17.62
C CYS A 677 -12.18 27.82 -17.64
N LEU A 678 -11.13 28.45 -17.10
CA LEU A 678 -9.80 27.86 -17.01
C LEU A 678 -9.70 27.04 -15.73
N VAL A 679 -9.51 25.73 -15.87
CA VAL A 679 -9.47 24.76 -14.77
C VAL A 679 -8.22 23.90 -14.91
N ILE A 680 -7.56 23.66 -13.79
CA ILE A 680 -6.45 22.70 -13.67
C ILE A 680 -7.04 21.32 -13.40
N ASP A 681 -6.56 20.35 -14.18
CA ASP A 681 -6.85 18.93 -14.04
C ASP A 681 -8.36 18.64 -13.84
N PRO A 682 -9.22 19.10 -14.78
CA PRO A 682 -10.67 18.97 -14.63
C PRO A 682 -11.13 17.51 -14.53
N ARG A 683 -10.37 16.60 -15.15
CA ARG A 683 -10.59 15.14 -15.12
C ARG A 683 -10.05 14.47 -13.88
N ARG A 684 -9.37 15.20 -13.00
CA ARG A 684 -8.73 14.68 -11.78
C ARG A 684 -7.80 13.50 -12.06
N LYS A 685 -7.00 13.61 -13.13
CA LYS A 685 -5.94 12.64 -13.41
C LYS A 685 -4.91 12.68 -12.27
N ASN A 686 -4.70 13.84 -11.67
CA ASN A 686 -3.85 14.02 -10.51
C ASN A 686 -4.65 13.91 -9.18
N THR A 687 -3.92 13.62 -8.10
CA THR A 687 -4.44 13.52 -6.74
C THR A 687 -4.29 14.83 -5.95
N ALA A 688 -3.80 15.88 -6.60
CA ALA A 688 -3.82 17.24 -6.11
C ALA A 688 -5.24 17.76 -5.87
N VAL A 689 -5.34 18.67 -4.89
CA VAL A 689 -6.59 19.36 -4.56
C VAL A 689 -6.41 20.82 -4.94
N VAL A 690 -7.29 21.33 -5.81
CA VAL A 690 -7.18 22.69 -6.34
C VAL A 690 -8.43 23.48 -5.99
N ALA A 691 -8.26 24.65 -5.37
CA ALA A 691 -9.30 25.65 -5.23
C ALA A 691 -9.01 26.87 -6.12
N TYR A 692 -10.05 27.63 -6.43
CA TYR A 692 -9.97 28.76 -7.36
C TYR A 692 -10.51 30.06 -6.76
N ASP A 693 -10.27 31.16 -7.46
CA ASP A 693 -10.94 32.42 -7.19
C ASP A 693 -12.45 32.40 -7.51
N VAL A 694 -13.16 33.41 -7.02
CA VAL A 694 -14.61 33.54 -7.21
C VAL A 694 -15.02 33.62 -8.68
N GLU A 695 -14.18 34.23 -9.53
CA GLU A 695 -14.45 34.42 -10.95
C GLU A 695 -14.51 33.07 -11.68
N THR A 696 -13.59 32.17 -11.34
CA THR A 696 -13.54 30.82 -11.90
C THR A 696 -14.78 30.02 -11.49
N TYR A 697 -15.20 30.06 -10.22
CA TYR A 697 -16.43 29.39 -9.78
C TYR A 697 -17.70 29.97 -10.39
N GLN A 698 -17.79 31.30 -10.55
CA GLN A 698 -18.90 31.93 -11.27
C GLN A 698 -18.95 31.46 -12.73
N CYS A 699 -17.79 31.32 -13.38
CA CYS A 699 -17.73 30.76 -14.72
C CYS A 699 -18.24 29.32 -14.74
N LEU A 700 -17.77 28.45 -13.84
CA LEU A 700 -18.19 27.05 -13.77
C LEU A 700 -19.70 26.88 -13.53
N ILE A 701 -20.27 27.73 -12.67
CA ILE A 701 -21.72 27.75 -12.45
C ILE A 701 -22.45 28.10 -13.74
N ARG A 702 -22.03 29.15 -14.46
CA ARG A 702 -22.65 29.51 -15.75
C ARG A 702 -22.46 28.41 -16.81
N CYS A 703 -21.27 27.83 -16.88
CA CYS A 703 -20.91 26.75 -17.80
C CYS A 703 -21.83 25.54 -17.57
N SER A 704 -22.14 25.20 -16.32
CA SER A 704 -22.98 24.04 -16.01
C SER A 704 -24.43 24.14 -16.49
N PHE A 705 -24.92 25.33 -16.84
CA PHE A 705 -26.22 25.53 -17.46
C PHE A 705 -26.15 25.68 -18.98
N ASN A 706 -24.95 25.70 -19.56
CA ASN A 706 -24.71 25.87 -21.00
C ASN A 706 -24.41 24.52 -21.65
N ALA A 707 -25.16 24.18 -22.71
CA ALA A 707 -24.95 22.95 -23.49
C ALA A 707 -23.60 22.91 -24.24
N LEU A 708 -22.95 24.07 -24.44
CA LEU A 708 -21.63 24.19 -25.10
C LEU A 708 -20.45 24.13 -24.11
N CYS A 709 -20.70 23.83 -22.83
CA CYS A 709 -19.63 23.71 -21.84
C CYS A 709 -18.68 22.57 -22.21
N SER A 710 -17.38 22.84 -22.22
CA SER A 710 -16.35 21.82 -22.48
C SER A 710 -16.18 20.82 -21.33
N LEU A 711 -16.71 21.15 -20.15
CA LEU A 711 -16.66 20.33 -18.95
C LEU A 711 -17.99 19.61 -18.72
N SER A 712 -17.90 18.32 -18.45
CA SER A 712 -19.01 17.48 -18.04
C SER A 712 -19.50 17.84 -16.62
N PRO A 713 -20.76 17.52 -16.29
CA PRO A 713 -21.28 17.76 -14.94
C PRO A 713 -20.45 17.12 -13.82
N SER A 714 -19.90 15.92 -14.04
CA SER A 714 -19.05 15.21 -13.07
C SER A 714 -17.68 15.85 -12.86
N GLU A 715 -17.08 16.44 -13.90
CA GLU A 715 -15.85 17.24 -13.80
C GLU A 715 -16.10 18.53 -12.99
N ILE A 716 -17.24 19.20 -13.23
CA ILE A 716 -17.63 20.41 -12.49
C ILE A 716 -17.89 20.09 -11.01
N ASP A 717 -18.65 19.03 -10.72
CA ASP A 717 -18.93 18.58 -9.35
C ASP A 717 -17.65 18.16 -8.61
N SER A 718 -16.70 17.58 -9.34
CA SER A 718 -15.37 17.28 -8.85
C SER A 718 -14.62 18.55 -8.41
N VAL A 719 -14.54 19.57 -9.26
CA VAL A 719 -13.90 20.85 -8.90
C VAL A 719 -14.58 21.52 -7.68
N ILE A 720 -15.90 21.43 -7.60
CA ILE A 720 -16.69 21.96 -6.47
C ILE A 720 -16.46 21.17 -5.18
N SER A 721 -16.18 19.87 -5.26
CA SER A 721 -15.81 19.08 -4.08
C SER A 721 -14.48 19.53 -3.47
N ASP A 722 -13.50 19.94 -4.29
CA ASP A 722 -12.21 20.47 -3.79
C ASP A 722 -12.38 21.85 -3.14
N PHE A 723 -13.27 22.69 -3.67
CA PHE A 723 -13.69 23.94 -3.02
C PHE A 723 -14.13 23.72 -1.57
N GLY A 724 -14.95 22.69 -1.33
CA GLY A 724 -15.47 22.38 0.00
C GLY A 724 -14.37 22.09 1.03
N LEU A 725 -13.30 21.41 0.61
CA LEU A 725 -12.15 21.11 1.47
C LEU A 725 -11.38 22.39 1.86
N PHE A 726 -11.16 23.28 0.90
CA PHE A 726 -10.49 24.55 1.16
C PHE A 726 -11.35 25.50 2.00
N PHE A 727 -12.65 25.54 1.73
CA PHE A 727 -13.59 26.40 2.44
C PHE A 727 -13.69 26.00 3.91
N THR A 728 -13.90 24.71 4.20
CA THR A 728 -14.00 24.21 5.58
C THR A 728 -12.69 24.34 6.36
N ALA A 729 -11.54 24.30 5.67
CA ALA A 729 -10.22 24.51 6.26
C ALA A 729 -9.81 26.00 6.40
N ASN A 730 -10.69 26.94 6.06
CA ASN A 730 -10.40 28.39 6.05
C ASN A 730 -9.18 28.77 5.19
N LEU A 731 -9.03 28.16 4.01
CA LEU A 731 -7.92 28.42 3.08
C LEU A 731 -8.29 29.30 1.88
N ILE A 732 -9.56 29.72 1.77
CA ILE A 732 -10.00 30.62 0.71
C ILE A 732 -9.73 32.08 1.14
N PRO A 733 -8.92 32.85 0.38
CA PRO A 733 -8.62 34.24 0.74
C PRO A 733 -9.88 35.12 0.67
N VAL A 734 -10.04 35.99 1.67
CA VAL A 734 -11.18 36.92 1.74
C VAL A 734 -10.79 38.27 1.18
N GLU A 735 -11.31 38.59 0.00
CA GLU A 735 -11.24 39.94 -0.57
C GLU A 735 -12.58 40.65 -0.39
N GLN A 736 -12.61 41.77 0.35
CA GLN A 736 -13.86 42.47 0.70
C GLN A 736 -14.69 42.88 -0.54
N ARG A 737 -14.01 43.21 -1.64
CA ARG A 737 -14.66 43.58 -2.92
C ARG A 737 -15.37 42.40 -3.60
N GLN A 738 -15.00 41.17 -3.27
CA GLN A 738 -15.51 39.95 -3.87
C GLN A 738 -16.58 39.24 -3.01
N VAL A 739 -16.85 39.72 -1.79
CA VAL A 739 -17.82 39.07 -0.86
C VAL A 739 -19.21 38.93 -1.48
N ALA A 740 -19.69 39.95 -2.22
CA ALA A 740 -20.96 39.88 -2.93
C ALA A 740 -20.97 38.79 -4.02
N ASN A 741 -19.85 38.63 -4.74
CA ASN A 741 -19.70 37.59 -5.75
C ASN A 741 -19.69 36.19 -5.13
N TRP A 742 -19.02 36.03 -3.99
CA TRP A 742 -19.02 34.78 -3.23
C TRP A 742 -20.41 34.40 -2.74
N LYS A 743 -21.21 35.38 -2.30
CA LYS A 743 -22.61 35.14 -1.92
C LYS A 743 -23.43 34.57 -3.08
N ILE A 744 -23.24 35.06 -4.30
CA ILE A 744 -23.90 34.51 -5.50
C ILE A 744 -23.47 33.07 -5.74
N VAL A 745 -22.16 32.81 -5.68
CA VAL A 745 -21.61 31.44 -5.82
C VAL A 745 -22.23 30.52 -4.78
N PHE A 746 -22.27 30.92 -3.51
CA PHE A 746 -22.83 30.11 -2.42
C PHE A 746 -24.31 29.79 -2.65
N SER A 747 -25.11 30.78 -3.03
CA SER A 747 -26.53 30.57 -3.35
C SER A 747 -26.73 29.58 -4.51
N SER A 748 -25.87 29.63 -5.54
CA SER A 748 -25.92 28.67 -6.66
C SER A 748 -25.43 27.27 -6.28
N LEU A 749 -24.45 27.18 -5.38
CA LEU A 749 -23.91 25.91 -4.89
C LEU A 749 -24.83 25.24 -3.87
N GLN A 750 -25.66 26.00 -3.17
CA GLN A 750 -26.52 25.53 -2.09
C GLN A 750 -27.43 24.36 -2.49
N SER A 751 -27.96 24.39 -3.71
CA SER A 751 -28.86 23.37 -4.27
C SER A 751 -28.15 22.22 -4.96
N ARG A 752 -26.82 22.20 -5.02
CA ARG A 752 -26.05 21.12 -5.68
C ARG A 752 -25.82 19.95 -4.74
N GLY A 753 -26.14 18.75 -5.22
CA GLY A 753 -25.93 17.51 -4.46
C GLY A 753 -24.47 17.11 -4.27
N SER A 754 -23.53 17.69 -5.04
CA SER A 754 -22.09 17.41 -4.93
C SER A 754 -21.45 17.94 -3.65
N LEU A 755 -22.10 18.87 -2.96
CA LEU A 755 -21.66 19.38 -1.67
C LEU A 755 -22.42 18.68 -0.55
N THR A 756 -21.69 17.94 0.28
CA THR A 756 -22.26 17.16 1.38
C THR A 756 -21.54 17.46 2.69
N GLY A 757 -22.12 16.99 3.81
CA GLY A 757 -21.50 17.06 5.13
C GLY A 757 -21.14 18.47 5.58
N GLU A 758 -19.91 18.64 6.06
CA GLU A 758 -19.43 19.87 6.70
C GLU A 758 -19.52 21.09 5.78
N THR A 759 -19.15 20.94 4.50
CA THR A 759 -19.21 22.01 3.51
C THR A 759 -20.62 22.53 3.33
N LYS A 760 -21.59 21.63 3.17
CA LYS A 760 -22.99 22.03 2.98
C LYS A 760 -23.52 22.77 4.21
N CYS A 761 -23.26 22.23 5.41
CA CYS A 761 -23.60 22.91 6.66
C CYS A 761 -23.03 24.33 6.74
N CYS A 762 -21.77 24.53 6.34
CA CYS A 762 -21.13 25.83 6.39
C CYS A 762 -21.61 26.81 5.31
N ILE A 763 -22.01 26.34 4.13
CA ILE A 763 -22.65 27.18 3.11
C ILE A 763 -24.03 27.62 3.58
N ASP A 764 -24.86 26.70 4.06
CA ASP A 764 -26.21 27.01 4.55
C ASP A 764 -26.13 28.02 5.72
N HIS A 765 -25.18 27.84 6.64
CA HIS A 765 -24.90 28.82 7.71
C HIS A 765 -24.50 30.20 7.16
N SER A 766 -23.60 30.25 6.18
CA SER A 766 -23.12 31.50 5.57
C SER A 766 -24.26 32.29 4.89
N LEU A 767 -25.29 31.59 4.42
CA LEU A 767 -26.48 32.17 3.79
C LEU A 767 -27.62 32.47 4.79
N ARG A 768 -27.38 32.35 6.11
CA ARG A 768 -28.38 32.51 7.19
C ARG A 768 -29.57 31.54 7.08
N ILE A 769 -29.37 30.38 6.48
CA ILE A 769 -30.38 29.33 6.41
C ILE A 769 -30.35 28.54 7.71
N ALA A 770 -31.52 28.24 8.27
CA ALA A 770 -31.61 27.51 9.53
C ALA A 770 -30.87 26.17 9.40
N PRO A 771 -29.81 25.92 10.20
CA PRO A 771 -29.04 24.68 10.08
C PRO A 771 -29.92 23.50 10.47
N SER A 772 -29.77 22.38 9.76
CA SER A 772 -30.37 21.13 10.19
C SER A 772 -29.83 20.72 11.57
N ARG A 773 -30.55 19.87 12.30
CA ARG A 773 -30.11 19.37 13.60
C ARG A 773 -28.74 18.68 13.55
N GLU A 774 -28.40 18.09 12.40
CA GLU A 774 -27.12 17.43 12.13
C GLU A 774 -25.97 18.42 11.94
N CYS A 775 -26.26 19.64 11.46
CA CYS A 775 -25.25 20.68 11.23
C CYS A 775 -24.90 21.50 12.47
N ALA A 776 -25.64 21.37 13.57
CA ALA A 776 -25.50 22.24 14.74
C ALA A 776 -24.07 22.23 15.35
N TRP A 777 -23.43 21.07 15.40
CA TRP A 777 -22.06 20.91 15.90
C TRP A 777 -21.05 21.49 14.93
N THR A 778 -21.14 21.12 13.65
CA THR A 778 -20.28 21.64 12.57
C THR A 778 -20.29 23.17 12.51
N VAL A 779 -21.45 23.80 12.68
CA VAL A 779 -21.57 25.26 12.69
C VAL A 779 -20.71 25.89 13.78
N ASN A 780 -20.75 25.34 14.99
CA ASN A 780 -20.01 25.87 16.13
C ASN A 780 -18.50 25.57 16.04
N ASP A 781 -18.15 24.37 15.61
CA ASP A 781 -16.77 23.89 15.64
C ASP A 781 -15.95 24.35 14.44
N ILE A 782 -16.59 24.50 13.28
CA ILE A 782 -15.94 24.77 11.99
C ILE A 782 -16.47 26.09 11.40
N CYS A 783 -17.76 26.17 11.07
CA CYS A 783 -18.25 27.21 10.16
C CYS A 783 -18.07 28.64 10.68
N LYS A 784 -18.23 28.86 11.99
CA LYS A 784 -18.01 30.16 12.64
C LYS A 784 -16.55 30.65 12.62
N LYS A 785 -15.60 29.75 12.37
CA LYS A 785 -14.16 30.07 12.31
C LYS A 785 -13.67 30.33 10.88
N ILE A 786 -14.57 30.22 9.90
CA ILE A 786 -14.25 30.49 8.50
C ILE A 786 -14.42 31.98 8.22
N ASP A 787 -13.34 32.64 7.79
CA ASP A 787 -13.30 34.07 7.55
C ASP A 787 -14.26 34.46 6.41
N LEU A 788 -14.30 33.68 5.33
CA LEU A 788 -15.21 33.91 4.21
C LEU A 788 -16.68 33.80 4.63
N SER A 789 -17.02 32.83 5.49
CA SER A 789 -18.37 32.68 6.05
C SER A 789 -18.76 33.91 6.86
N SER A 790 -17.86 34.35 7.75
CA SER A 790 -18.07 35.53 8.60
C SER A 790 -18.20 36.81 7.78
N ALA A 791 -17.39 36.99 6.73
CA ALA A 791 -17.46 38.13 5.83
C ALA A 791 -18.81 38.19 5.09
N ILE A 792 -19.28 37.07 4.53
CA ILE A 792 -20.59 36.99 3.87
C ILE A 792 -21.72 37.30 4.85
N LEU A 793 -21.66 36.77 6.08
CA LEU A 793 -22.65 37.03 7.12
C LEU A 793 -22.70 38.51 7.54
N SER A 794 -21.55 39.18 7.59
CA SER A 794 -21.41 40.59 7.95
C SER A 794 -21.79 41.56 6.83
N SER A 795 -21.80 41.10 5.58
CA SER A 795 -22.15 41.92 4.40
C SER A 795 -23.65 42.18 4.23
N VAL A 796 -24.47 41.69 5.17
CA VAL A 796 -25.94 41.76 5.17
C VAL A 796 -26.46 42.67 6.26
#